data_AF-A0A7K8DTZ4-F1
#
_entry.id   AF-A0A7K8DTZ4-F1
#
_cell.length_a   1.000
_cell.length_b   1.000
_cell.length_c   1.000
_cell.angle_alpha   90.00
_cell.angle_beta   90.00
_cell.angle_gamma   90.00
#
_symmetry.space_group_name_H-M   'P 1'
#
loop_
_entity.id
_entity.type
_entity.pdbx_description
1 polymer ?
#
loop_
_entity_poly.entity_id
_entity_poly.type
_entity_poly.pdbx_seq_one_letter_code
_entity_poly.pdbx_strand_id
1 'polypeptide(L)'
;TGTNLPAPVISSKNWLRLHFTSDGNHRQKGFSAQYQVKKQMELKSRGVKLMPSKDNNQKTSVLTQVGVSQGHNLCPDPGIPERGKRIGNDFRLGSSIQFTCNEGYDLQGSKSITCKRVSDIMVAWSDHRPVCRARMCDTYLRGPSGVITSPNYPVQYDNNAYCVWVITALNPAKVIKLTFEEFELERGYDTLTVGDGGQVGEQKSVLYVLTGTTVPDLIVSTQPQMWLLFQTDSVSNLLGFKAAYEGIAQGSCGDPGIPSFGRREGSTFRHGDTLHFECQPAFELKGHKSITCQKSSQWSAQKPVCVFSCFFNFTSPWGTVLSPNYPGPYGSSLHCVWLIVASAESRVHLAFNDFDVEPQFDFLAVKDGAAAEAPLLGSFSGSRVPPGVTSSGPVARLEFQSDHSMERRGFNITFTTFRHNECPDPGVPVNGKRFGDSLQLGSSVSFLCDEGFIRTHGAETVTCVLQEGSVVWDNAVLRCEAPCGGHLTSPSGTILSPGWPGFYKDSLSCAWVIEAQPGYPIKITFDRFKTEVNYDTLEVRDGRSYSSPLIGVYDGTQVPQFLISTSNHLYLLFTTDKSHSDIGFQIRYETVKLQSDHCLDPGIPVNGQRHGHDFYVGALVTFSCDPGYTLSDAEALECEPNFQWSRPLPSCEALCGGYIRGSSGTILSPGFPDFYPNNLNCTWTIETSHGKG
;
A
#
# COMPACT_ATOMS: atom_id res chain seq x y z
N THR A 1 -21.52 -13.31 5.81
CA THR A 1 -21.24 -11.88 5.56
C THR A 1 -19.95 -11.52 6.27
N GLY A 2 -19.05 -10.78 5.64
CA GLY A 2 -17.69 -10.49 6.14
C GLY A 2 -16.58 -11.18 5.31
N THR A 3 -15.33 -10.80 5.55
CA THR A 3 -14.12 -11.26 4.82
C THR A 3 -13.65 -12.67 5.21
N ASN A 4 -14.28 -13.28 6.21
CA ASN A 4 -13.95 -14.64 6.66
C ASN A 4 -14.66 -15.70 5.82
N LEU A 5 -13.91 -16.72 5.38
CA LEU A 5 -14.47 -17.89 4.71
C LEU A 5 -15.47 -18.61 5.64
N PRO A 6 -16.71 -18.87 5.20
CA PRO A 6 -17.70 -19.58 6.01
C PRO A 6 -17.24 -21.02 6.29
N ALA A 7 -17.68 -21.59 7.41
CA ALA A 7 -17.45 -23.00 7.71
C ALA A 7 -18.06 -23.90 6.62
N PRO A 8 -17.45 -25.06 6.30
CA PRO A 8 -17.99 -25.98 5.32
C PRO A 8 -19.44 -26.36 5.62
N VAL A 9 -20.33 -26.17 4.65
CA VAL A 9 -21.75 -26.52 4.77
C VAL A 9 -21.97 -27.94 4.24
N ILE A 10 -22.62 -28.78 5.04
CA ILE A 10 -22.96 -30.16 4.66
C ILE A 10 -24.48 -30.26 4.54
N SER A 11 -24.98 -30.69 3.38
CA SER A 11 -26.40 -30.99 3.15
C SER A 11 -26.60 -32.50 3.21
N SER A 12 -27.58 -32.96 3.98
CA SER A 12 -28.04 -34.36 3.96
C SER A 12 -29.08 -34.64 2.88
N LYS A 13 -29.45 -33.61 2.10
CA LYS A 13 -30.34 -33.73 0.94
C LYS A 13 -29.50 -33.93 -0.32
N ASN A 14 -30.11 -34.51 -1.35
CA ASN A 14 -29.49 -34.67 -2.66
C ASN A 14 -29.34 -33.35 -3.44
N TRP A 15 -29.59 -32.20 -2.81
CA TRP A 15 -29.42 -30.87 -3.39
C TRP A 15 -28.97 -29.86 -2.33
N LEU A 16 -28.30 -28.79 -2.78
CA LEU A 16 -27.87 -27.65 -1.99
C LEU A 16 -28.11 -26.36 -2.79
N ARG A 17 -28.66 -25.32 -2.16
CA ARG A 17 -28.82 -24.01 -2.77
C ARG A 17 -27.92 -23.00 -2.08
N LEU A 18 -27.13 -22.29 -2.87
CA LEU A 18 -26.26 -21.20 -2.44
C LEU A 18 -26.87 -19.90 -2.93
N HIS A 19 -27.13 -18.99 -2.01
CA HIS A 19 -27.70 -17.68 -2.31
C HIS A 19 -26.69 -16.61 -1.93
N PHE A 20 -26.34 -15.75 -2.89
CA PHE A 20 -25.40 -14.66 -2.72
C PHE A 20 -26.07 -13.34 -3.04
N THR A 21 -25.95 -12.38 -2.14
CA THR A 21 -26.43 -11.01 -2.33
C THR A 21 -25.32 -10.04 -2.02
N SER A 22 -25.06 -9.08 -2.90
CA SER A 22 -24.18 -7.94 -2.62
C SER A 22 -24.98 -6.67 -2.34
N ASP A 23 -24.42 -5.79 -1.52
CA ASP A 23 -25.01 -4.47 -1.27
C ASP A 23 -24.66 -3.49 -2.41
N GLY A 24 -25.18 -2.26 -2.32
CA GLY A 24 -24.96 -1.23 -3.33
C GLY A 24 -23.67 -0.43 -3.15
N ASN A 25 -23.02 -0.53 -1.98
CA ASN A 25 -22.05 0.45 -1.50
C ASN A 25 -20.64 -0.12 -1.28
N HIS A 26 -20.47 -1.45 -1.20
CA HIS A 26 -19.18 -2.08 -0.91
C HIS A 26 -18.90 -3.26 -1.85
N ARG A 27 -17.84 -3.12 -2.65
CA ARG A 27 -17.27 -4.22 -3.44
C ARG A 27 -16.24 -4.95 -2.58
N GLN A 28 -16.38 -6.27 -2.46
CA GLN A 28 -15.37 -7.12 -1.82
C GLN A 28 -14.78 -8.06 -2.86
N LYS A 29 -13.57 -8.58 -2.61
CA LYS A 29 -12.94 -9.57 -3.48
C LYS A 29 -13.90 -10.74 -3.68
N GLY A 30 -13.95 -11.23 -4.91
CA GLY A 30 -14.75 -12.38 -5.29
C GLY A 30 -14.40 -13.61 -4.47
N PHE A 31 -15.35 -14.55 -4.39
CA PHE A 31 -15.16 -15.81 -3.68
C PHE A 31 -15.04 -16.98 -4.66
N SER A 32 -14.30 -18.00 -4.24
CA SER A 32 -14.28 -19.33 -4.85
C SER A 32 -14.73 -20.35 -3.80
N ALA A 33 -15.75 -21.14 -4.14
CA ALA A 33 -16.35 -22.14 -3.27
C ALA A 33 -16.32 -23.51 -3.94
N GLN A 34 -15.61 -24.46 -3.33
CA GLN A 34 -15.57 -25.84 -3.80
C GLN A 34 -16.68 -26.67 -3.15
N TYR A 35 -17.30 -27.56 -3.92
CA TYR A 35 -18.27 -28.53 -3.41
C TYR A 35 -17.85 -29.96 -3.78
N GLN A 36 -18.23 -30.91 -2.93
CA GLN A 36 -18.01 -32.33 -3.16
C GLN A 36 -19.15 -33.14 -2.52
N VAL A 37 -19.60 -34.17 -3.23
CA VAL A 37 -20.58 -35.15 -2.78
C VAL A 37 -19.85 -36.33 -2.14
N LYS A 38 -20.19 -36.67 -0.90
CA LYS A 38 -19.62 -37.81 -0.19
C LYS A 38 -20.69 -38.85 0.11
N LYS A 39 -20.29 -40.10 0.33
CA LYS A 39 -21.20 -41.14 0.81
C LYS A 39 -21.39 -40.97 2.32
N GLN A 40 -22.63 -41.07 2.80
CA GLN A 40 -23.01 -40.94 4.22
C GLN A 40 -22.15 -41.78 5.20
N MET A 41 -21.57 -42.89 4.74
CA MET A 41 -20.69 -43.77 5.54
C MET A 41 -19.30 -43.17 5.83
N GLU A 42 -18.79 -42.27 4.97
CA GLU A 42 -17.46 -41.65 5.13
C GLU A 42 -17.46 -40.46 6.11
N LEU A 43 -18.64 -39.90 6.43
CA LEU A 43 -18.77 -38.78 7.37
C LEU A 43 -18.61 -39.18 8.85
N LYS A 44 -18.70 -40.48 9.17
CA LYS A 44 -18.66 -41.00 10.55
C LYS A 44 -17.24 -41.17 11.12
N SER A 45 -16.18 -41.07 10.32
CA SER A 45 -14.80 -41.29 10.78
C SER A 45 -14.07 -40.03 11.28
N ARG A 46 -14.70 -38.84 11.22
CA ARG A 46 -14.06 -37.56 11.61
C ARG A 46 -14.85 -36.68 12.59
N GLY A 47 -15.82 -37.23 13.33
CA GLY A 47 -16.44 -36.52 14.47
C GLY A 47 -17.21 -35.24 14.13
N VAL A 48 -17.96 -35.22 13.02
CA VAL A 48 -18.77 -34.07 12.59
C VAL A 48 -20.23 -34.23 13.05
N LYS A 49 -20.76 -33.22 13.75
CA LYS A 49 -22.12 -33.20 14.30
C LYS A 49 -23.15 -32.95 13.18
N LEU A 50 -24.05 -33.91 12.95
CA LEU A 50 -25.17 -33.82 12.01
C LEU A 50 -26.35 -33.03 12.62
N MET A 51 -27.00 -32.19 11.82
CA MET A 51 -28.27 -31.54 12.19
C MET A 51 -29.43 -32.54 12.08
N PRO A 52 -30.40 -32.54 13.03
CA PRO A 52 -31.51 -33.50 13.04
C PRO A 52 -32.55 -33.19 11.96
N SER A 53 -33.21 -34.24 11.46
CA SER A 53 -34.23 -34.20 10.40
C SER A 53 -35.62 -34.56 10.95
N LYS A 54 -36.63 -33.84 10.45
CA LYS A 54 -38.10 -34.04 10.51
C LYS A 54 -38.82 -33.67 11.83
N ASP A 55 -40.02 -33.07 11.85
CA ASP A 55 -41.12 -33.07 10.87
C ASP A 55 -42.04 -31.82 10.95
N ASN A 56 -42.51 -31.40 9.77
CA ASN A 56 -43.89 -31.02 9.38
C ASN A 56 -44.71 -29.99 10.22
N ASN A 57 -44.68 -28.70 9.83
CA ASN A 57 -45.87 -27.96 9.36
C ASN A 57 -45.57 -26.48 9.03
N GLN A 58 -46.35 -25.95 8.09
CA GLN A 58 -46.58 -24.53 7.75
C GLN A 58 -45.67 -23.83 6.72
N LYS A 59 -46.21 -23.82 5.49
CA LYS A 59 -46.53 -22.65 4.64
C LYS A 59 -45.51 -21.50 4.57
N THR A 60 -44.93 -21.40 3.38
CA THR A 60 -44.53 -20.19 2.67
C THR A 60 -45.31 -18.92 3.02
N SER A 61 -44.57 -17.85 3.32
CA SER A 61 -44.90 -16.50 2.82
C SER A 61 -43.61 -15.66 2.69
N VAL A 62 -43.28 -15.34 1.45
CA VAL A 62 -42.63 -14.07 1.09
C VAL A 62 -43.54 -12.95 1.59
N LEU A 63 -43.01 -11.90 2.23
CA LEU A 63 -43.43 -10.51 2.00
C LEU A 63 -42.52 -9.53 2.78
N THR A 64 -41.86 -8.68 2.02
CA THR A 64 -41.74 -7.22 2.16
C THR A 64 -42.09 -6.59 3.52
N GLN A 65 -41.22 -5.67 3.96
CA GLN A 65 -41.58 -4.55 4.84
C GLN A 65 -42.87 -3.88 4.33
N VAL A 66 -43.93 -3.89 5.14
CA VAL A 66 -44.49 -2.75 5.90
C VAL A 66 -45.69 -3.32 6.65
N GLY A 67 -45.61 -3.33 7.99
CA GLY A 67 -46.68 -3.84 8.84
C GLY A 67 -46.33 -3.64 10.31
N VAL A 68 -46.79 -2.53 10.87
CA VAL A 68 -46.75 -2.23 12.30
C VAL A 68 -47.65 -3.22 13.06
N SER A 69 -47.20 -3.56 14.28
CA SER A 69 -47.93 -4.14 15.41
C SER A 69 -48.32 -5.62 15.37
N GLN A 70 -47.56 -6.43 16.11
CA GLN A 70 -48.07 -7.07 17.33
C GLN A 70 -46.89 -7.50 18.22
N GLY A 71 -46.66 -6.75 19.30
CA GLY A 71 -45.62 -7.04 20.29
C GLY A 71 -45.40 -5.90 21.28
N HIS A 72 -46.47 -5.32 21.83
CA HIS A 72 -46.46 -4.05 22.58
C HIS A 72 -45.62 -3.99 23.87
N ASN A 73 -44.94 -5.07 24.28
CA ASN A 73 -44.09 -5.06 25.46
C ASN A 73 -42.84 -5.96 25.30
N LEU A 74 -42.40 -6.28 24.08
CA LEU A 74 -41.22 -7.12 23.87
C LEU A 74 -40.10 -6.38 23.13
N CYS A 75 -38.90 -6.38 23.71
CA CYS A 75 -37.71 -5.93 23.02
C CYS A 75 -37.26 -6.95 21.96
N PRO A 76 -36.63 -6.52 20.85
CA PRO A 76 -36.11 -7.43 19.83
C PRO A 76 -35.05 -8.36 20.41
N ASP A 77 -34.97 -9.61 19.95
CA ASP A 77 -33.97 -10.56 20.47
C ASP A 77 -32.55 -9.96 20.27
N PRO A 78 -31.79 -9.70 21.36
CA PRO A 78 -30.50 -9.04 21.27
C PRO A 78 -29.41 -9.94 20.69
N GLY A 79 -29.67 -11.22 20.39
CA GLY A 79 -28.71 -12.20 19.89
C GLY A 79 -27.77 -12.76 20.95
N ILE A 80 -26.88 -13.66 20.55
CA ILE A 80 -25.79 -14.18 21.37
C ILE A 80 -24.47 -13.60 20.83
N PRO A 81 -23.60 -13.01 21.67
CA PRO A 81 -22.29 -12.54 21.23
C PRO A 81 -21.45 -13.68 20.65
N GLU A 82 -20.72 -13.43 19.56
CA GLU A 82 -19.82 -14.43 18.98
C GLU A 82 -18.77 -14.83 20.02
N ARG A 83 -18.58 -16.14 20.28
CA ARG A 83 -17.71 -16.67 21.35
C ARG A 83 -18.12 -16.25 22.77
N GLY A 84 -19.41 -15.97 22.97
CA GLY A 84 -20.03 -15.80 24.29
C GLY A 84 -21.32 -16.59 24.45
N LYS A 85 -21.97 -16.37 25.59
CA LYS A 85 -23.22 -16.99 26.01
C LYS A 85 -24.17 -15.93 26.54
N ARG A 86 -25.43 -16.02 26.14
CA ARG A 86 -26.53 -15.23 26.70
C ARG A 86 -27.24 -16.03 27.78
N ILE A 87 -27.44 -15.41 28.94
CA ILE A 87 -28.12 -15.98 30.11
C ILE A 87 -29.43 -15.22 30.27
N GLY A 88 -30.55 -15.91 30.04
CA GLY A 88 -31.89 -15.34 29.98
C GLY A 88 -32.48 -15.35 28.56
N ASN A 89 -33.80 -15.54 28.51
CA ASN A 89 -34.60 -15.65 27.29
C ASN A 89 -35.94 -14.90 27.38
N ASP A 90 -36.12 -14.08 28.42
CA ASP A 90 -37.31 -13.23 28.57
C ASP A 90 -37.03 -11.84 28.00
N PHE A 91 -37.79 -11.47 26.98
CA PHE A 91 -37.67 -10.18 26.29
C PHE A 91 -38.76 -9.18 26.66
N ARG A 92 -39.60 -9.51 27.65
CA ARG A 92 -40.69 -8.63 28.10
C ARG A 92 -40.14 -7.39 28.80
N LEU A 93 -40.89 -6.29 28.70
CA LEU A 93 -40.60 -5.02 29.38
C LEU A 93 -40.27 -5.24 30.87
N GLY A 94 -39.12 -4.73 31.31
CA GLY A 94 -38.58 -4.91 32.67
C GLY A 94 -37.66 -6.11 32.85
N SER A 95 -37.57 -7.03 31.87
CA SER A 95 -36.68 -8.19 31.93
C SER A 95 -35.23 -7.79 31.63
N SER A 96 -34.28 -8.39 32.36
CA SER A 96 -32.85 -8.20 32.15
C SER A 96 -32.21 -9.48 31.61
N ILE A 97 -31.32 -9.31 30.65
CA ILE A 97 -30.55 -10.38 30.02
C ILE A 97 -29.08 -10.17 30.32
N GLN A 98 -28.41 -11.22 30.76
CA GLN A 98 -26.99 -11.22 31.07
C GLN A 98 -26.16 -11.88 29.98
N PHE A 99 -24.92 -11.44 29.83
CA PHE A 99 -23.98 -12.01 28.89
C PHE A 99 -22.68 -12.40 29.58
N THR A 100 -22.08 -13.48 29.08
CA THR A 100 -20.77 -13.98 29.52
C THR A 100 -19.98 -14.38 28.29
N CYS A 101 -18.65 -14.30 28.33
CA CYS A 101 -17.80 -14.80 27.25
C CYS A 101 -17.30 -16.21 27.54
N ASN A 102 -16.94 -16.95 26.49
CA ASN A 102 -16.21 -18.21 26.64
C ASN A 102 -14.79 -17.93 27.20
N GLU A 103 -14.13 -18.94 27.78
CA GLU A 103 -12.76 -18.76 28.31
C GLU A 103 -11.79 -18.20 27.25
N GLY A 104 -10.97 -17.23 27.64
CA GLY A 104 -10.01 -16.54 26.77
C GLY A 104 -10.55 -15.31 26.03
N TYR A 105 -11.79 -14.90 26.32
CA TYR A 105 -12.45 -13.74 25.71
C TYR A 105 -13.07 -12.86 26.80
N ASP A 106 -13.00 -11.54 26.65
CA ASP A 106 -13.62 -10.58 27.56
C ASP A 106 -14.81 -9.86 26.94
N LEU A 107 -15.78 -9.56 27.80
CA LEU A 107 -17.05 -8.96 27.41
C LEU A 107 -16.91 -7.45 27.33
N GLN A 108 -16.92 -6.92 26.11
CA GLN A 108 -16.88 -5.48 25.86
C GLN A 108 -18.30 -4.94 25.72
N GLY A 109 -18.70 -4.08 26.66
CA GLY A 109 -20.04 -3.52 26.80
C GLY A 109 -20.79 -3.98 28.06
N SER A 110 -22.08 -3.65 28.17
CA SER A 110 -22.88 -3.94 29.37
C SER A 110 -23.06 -5.44 29.64
N LYS A 111 -22.59 -5.91 30.81
CA LYS A 111 -22.76 -7.31 31.28
C LYS A 111 -24.22 -7.75 31.36
N SER A 112 -25.13 -6.80 31.55
CA SER A 112 -26.57 -7.02 31.48
C SER A 112 -27.28 -5.86 30.79
N ILE A 113 -28.22 -6.17 29.91
CA ILE A 113 -29.12 -5.17 29.30
C ILE A 113 -30.55 -5.42 29.76
N THR A 114 -31.32 -4.34 29.97
CA THR A 114 -32.71 -4.42 30.46
C THR A 114 -33.67 -3.83 29.46
N CYS A 115 -34.78 -4.51 29.19
CA CYS A 115 -35.80 -4.03 28.26
C CYS A 115 -36.56 -2.87 28.93
N LYS A 116 -36.40 -1.65 28.42
CA LYS A 116 -36.98 -0.41 28.97
C LYS A 116 -37.94 0.21 27.97
N ARG A 117 -38.91 0.97 28.49
CA ARG A 117 -39.82 1.77 27.68
C ARG A 117 -39.10 3.06 27.28
N VAL A 118 -38.96 3.29 25.98
CA VAL A 118 -38.31 4.49 25.43
C VAL A 118 -39.35 5.56 25.08
N SER A 119 -40.57 5.15 24.68
CA SER A 119 -41.74 6.04 24.57
C SER A 119 -43.05 5.25 24.71
N ASP A 120 -44.21 5.92 24.67
CA ASP A 120 -45.54 5.30 24.83
C ASP A 120 -45.87 4.19 23.80
N ILE A 121 -45.07 4.09 22.73
CA ILE A 121 -45.25 3.14 21.63
C ILE A 121 -44.05 2.23 21.37
N MET A 122 -42.91 2.38 22.06
CA MET A 122 -41.72 1.55 21.82
C MET A 122 -40.95 1.16 23.08
N VAL A 123 -40.53 -0.10 23.11
CA VAL A 123 -39.63 -0.67 24.12
C VAL A 123 -38.32 -1.09 23.45
N ALA A 124 -37.19 -0.76 24.05
CA ALA A 124 -35.86 -1.09 23.55
C ALA A 124 -34.92 -1.47 24.69
N TRP A 125 -33.83 -2.16 24.35
CA TRP A 125 -32.81 -2.50 25.33
C TRP A 125 -32.11 -1.24 25.84
N SER A 126 -31.75 -1.24 27.12
CA SER A 126 -31.01 -0.15 27.76
C SER A 126 -29.64 0.10 27.15
N ASP A 127 -29.10 -0.87 26.40
CA ASP A 127 -27.79 -0.81 25.75
C ASP A 127 -27.74 -1.82 24.59
N HIS A 128 -26.74 -1.73 23.72
CA HIS A 128 -26.50 -2.67 22.62
C HIS A 128 -25.94 -4.02 23.11
N ARG A 129 -26.06 -5.06 22.29
CA ARG A 129 -25.48 -6.38 22.59
C ARG A 129 -23.95 -6.25 22.73
N PRO A 130 -23.35 -6.67 23.85
CA PRO A 130 -21.89 -6.60 24.04
C PRO A 130 -21.16 -7.59 23.13
N VAL A 131 -19.87 -7.35 22.89
CA VAL A 131 -19.03 -8.16 22.00
C VAL A 131 -17.96 -8.88 22.80
N CYS A 132 -17.78 -10.19 22.55
CA CYS A 132 -16.67 -10.95 23.13
C CYS A 132 -15.46 -10.87 22.21
N ARG A 133 -14.42 -10.13 22.61
CA ARG A 133 -13.15 -10.04 21.88
C ARG A 133 -12.10 -10.97 22.50
N ALA A 134 -11.23 -11.52 21.67
CA ALA A 134 -10.13 -12.37 22.14
C ALA A 134 -9.24 -11.55 23.07
N ARG A 135 -8.81 -12.11 24.21
CA ARG A 135 -7.78 -11.48 25.05
C ARG A 135 -6.46 -11.45 24.27
N MET A 136 -6.17 -10.34 23.61
CA MET A 136 -4.88 -10.06 22.94
C MET A 136 -3.88 -9.37 23.87
N CYS A 137 -4.32 -8.95 25.05
CA CYS A 137 -3.49 -8.37 26.06
C CYS A 137 -3.91 -8.93 27.43
N ASP A 138 -3.17 -9.96 27.82
CA ASP A 138 -3.08 -10.64 29.13
C ASP A 138 -2.20 -11.88 28.88
N THR A 139 -1.08 -11.68 28.18
CA THR A 139 -0.28 -12.78 27.63
C THR A 139 0.98 -13.01 28.44
N TYR A 140 1.28 -14.28 28.69
CA TYR A 140 2.52 -14.72 29.29
C TYR A 140 3.48 -15.14 28.18
N LEU A 141 4.40 -14.24 27.86
CA LEU A 141 5.39 -14.43 26.80
C LEU A 141 6.61 -15.15 27.38
N ARG A 142 6.99 -16.26 26.75
CA ARG A 142 8.20 -17.03 27.06
C ARG A 142 8.96 -17.29 25.77
N GLY A 143 10.24 -16.99 25.77
CA GLY A 143 11.07 -17.14 24.58
C GLY A 143 12.39 -16.39 24.73
N PRO A 144 13.39 -16.66 23.86
CA PRO A 144 14.63 -15.91 23.85
C PRO A 144 14.44 -14.50 23.27
N SER A 145 13.40 -14.29 22.45
CA SER A 145 13.00 -12.99 21.89
C SER A 145 11.56 -13.05 21.35
N GLY A 146 10.98 -11.89 21.03
CA GLY A 146 9.68 -11.77 20.39
C GLY A 146 9.29 -10.31 20.12
N VAL A 147 8.09 -10.11 19.56
CA VAL A 147 7.54 -8.80 19.20
C VAL A 147 6.20 -8.59 19.92
N ILE A 148 5.96 -7.38 20.39
CA ILE A 148 4.75 -6.92 21.07
C ILE A 148 4.26 -5.69 20.34
N THR A 149 2.98 -5.66 20.00
CA THR A 149 2.33 -4.50 19.39
C THR A 149 1.16 -4.07 20.24
N SER A 150 0.83 -2.78 20.18
CA SER A 150 -0.46 -2.29 20.67
C SER A 150 -1.61 -3.00 19.95
N PRO A 151 -2.81 -3.07 20.57
CA PRO A 151 -4.00 -3.57 19.89
C PRO A 151 -4.22 -2.84 18.56
N ASN A 152 -4.62 -3.58 17.53
CA ASN A 152 -4.95 -3.10 16.18
C ASN A 152 -3.79 -2.57 15.32
N TYR A 153 -2.55 -2.49 15.83
CA TYR A 153 -1.38 -2.07 15.05
C TYR A 153 -1.24 -2.85 13.72
N PRO A 154 -0.97 -2.20 12.57
CA PRO A 154 -0.56 -0.80 12.36
C PRO A 154 -1.74 0.18 12.19
N VAL A 155 -2.91 -0.14 12.73
CA VAL A 155 -4.06 0.78 12.82
C VAL A 155 -4.16 1.30 14.25
N GLN A 156 -4.83 2.45 14.42
CA GLN A 156 -5.01 3.09 15.72
C GLN A 156 -5.62 2.17 16.78
N TYR A 157 -5.13 2.29 18.02
CA TYR A 157 -5.59 1.46 19.15
C TYR A 157 -6.98 1.87 19.64
N ASP A 158 -7.66 0.99 20.38
CA ASP A 158 -8.97 1.28 20.95
C ASP A 158 -8.89 2.17 22.20
N ASN A 159 -9.91 3.01 22.42
CA ASN A 159 -10.08 3.79 23.64
C ASN A 159 -10.50 2.88 24.81
N ASN A 160 -10.15 3.24 26.05
CA ASN A 160 -10.36 2.49 27.29
C ASN A 160 -9.73 1.09 27.28
N ALA A 161 -8.64 0.93 26.53
CA ALA A 161 -7.87 -0.29 26.51
C ALA A 161 -7.13 -0.45 27.83
N TYR A 162 -7.16 -1.67 28.37
CA TYR A 162 -6.36 -2.09 29.50
C TYR A 162 -5.68 -3.40 29.12
N CYS A 163 -4.37 -3.35 28.94
CA CYS A 163 -3.63 -4.41 28.28
C CYS A 163 -2.36 -4.75 29.07
N VAL A 164 -2.20 -6.04 29.40
CA VAL A 164 -1.03 -6.53 30.16
C VAL A 164 -0.24 -7.56 29.35
N TRP A 165 1.08 -7.42 29.36
CA TRP A 165 2.01 -8.45 28.90
C TRP A 165 2.99 -8.79 30.00
N VAL A 166 3.24 -10.08 30.22
CA VAL A 166 4.25 -10.56 31.17
C VAL A 166 5.28 -11.39 30.40
N ILE A 167 6.49 -10.87 30.29
CA ILE A 167 7.61 -11.50 29.62
C ILE A 167 8.46 -12.20 30.68
N THR A 168 8.73 -13.49 30.50
CA THR A 168 9.62 -14.25 31.40
C THR A 168 10.77 -14.85 30.60
N ALA A 169 12.00 -14.54 31.02
CA ALA A 169 13.21 -15.09 30.42
C ALA A 169 13.28 -16.62 30.63
N LEU A 170 13.75 -17.34 29.60
CA LEU A 170 13.89 -18.80 29.66
C LEU A 170 14.97 -19.26 30.65
N ASN A 171 15.98 -18.42 30.89
CA ASN A 171 17.07 -18.69 31.81
C ASN A 171 17.04 -17.64 32.93
N PRO A 172 17.00 -18.05 34.22
CA PRO A 172 16.99 -17.11 35.35
C PRO A 172 18.25 -16.22 35.44
N ALA A 173 19.35 -16.58 34.78
CA ALA A 173 20.57 -15.77 34.67
C ALA A 173 20.52 -14.71 33.54
N LYS A 174 19.40 -14.61 32.83
CA LYS A 174 19.16 -13.61 31.79
C LYS A 174 18.11 -12.59 32.24
N VAL A 175 18.24 -11.38 31.72
CA VAL A 175 17.29 -10.28 31.88
C VAL A 175 16.70 -9.90 30.52
N ILE A 176 15.62 -9.13 30.52
CA ILE A 176 14.84 -8.81 29.32
C ILE A 176 15.21 -7.41 28.86
N LYS A 177 15.67 -7.29 27.61
CA LYS A 177 15.83 -6.01 26.90
C LYS A 177 14.57 -5.78 26.06
N LEU A 178 13.99 -4.60 26.17
CA LEU A 178 12.86 -4.13 25.38
C LEU A 178 13.32 -2.95 24.50
N THR A 179 13.02 -2.98 23.21
CA THR A 179 13.34 -1.94 22.23
C THR A 179 12.10 -1.54 21.44
N PHE A 180 11.93 -0.25 21.15
CA PHE A 180 10.79 0.26 20.39
C PHE A 180 11.21 0.59 18.96
N GLU A 181 10.40 0.20 17.99
CA GLU A 181 10.53 0.60 16.58
C GLU A 181 9.65 1.81 16.28
N GLU A 182 8.39 1.79 16.76
CA GLU A 182 7.42 2.86 16.62
C GLU A 182 6.68 3.08 17.95
N PHE A 183 6.34 4.33 18.25
CA PHE A 183 5.67 4.70 19.48
C PHE A 183 4.89 6.02 19.34
N GLU A 184 3.57 5.93 19.28
CA GLU A 184 2.65 7.06 19.24
C GLU A 184 1.46 6.81 20.17
N LEU A 185 1.49 7.47 21.33
CA LEU A 185 0.41 7.49 22.32
C LEU A 185 -0.06 8.92 22.57
N GLU A 186 -1.33 9.08 22.98
CA GLU A 186 -1.82 10.39 23.40
C GLU A 186 -1.05 10.89 24.61
N ARG A 187 -0.43 12.07 24.47
CA ARG A 187 0.51 12.61 25.45
C ARG A 187 -0.20 12.98 26.76
N GLY A 188 0.16 12.27 27.83
CA GLY A 188 -0.29 12.53 29.20
C GLY A 188 -1.60 11.83 29.59
N TYR A 189 -2.28 11.19 28.65
CA TYR A 189 -3.56 10.51 28.89
C TYR A 189 -3.42 9.00 28.68
N ASP A 190 -2.79 8.60 27.58
CA ASP A 190 -2.50 7.20 27.28
C ASP A 190 -1.08 6.83 27.73
N THR A 191 -0.95 5.71 28.42
CA THR A 191 0.31 5.31 29.04
C THR A 191 0.67 3.85 28.80
N LEU A 192 1.95 3.61 28.51
CA LEU A 192 2.59 2.30 28.58
C LEU A 192 3.53 2.28 29.79
N THR A 193 3.11 1.62 30.85
CA THR A 193 3.92 1.42 32.07
C THR A 193 4.73 0.13 31.94
N VAL A 194 6.04 0.21 32.15
CA VAL A 194 6.97 -0.92 32.10
C VAL A 194 7.54 -1.14 33.49
N GLY A 195 7.47 -2.38 33.99
CA GLY A 195 8.04 -2.77 35.27
C GLY A 195 8.69 -4.15 35.24
N ASP A 196 9.41 -4.50 36.29
CA ASP A 196 10.11 -5.78 36.39
C ASP A 196 9.99 -6.47 37.76
N GLY A 197 9.72 -7.78 37.72
CA GLY A 197 9.33 -8.57 38.89
C GLY A 197 8.07 -8.05 39.60
N GLY A 198 7.80 -8.59 40.79
CA GLY A 198 6.64 -8.20 41.59
C GLY A 198 5.29 -8.55 40.95
N GLN A 199 4.22 -7.92 41.43
CA GLN A 199 2.91 -7.98 40.77
C GLN A 199 2.78 -6.86 39.73
N VAL A 200 2.07 -7.12 38.63
CA VAL A 200 1.79 -6.12 37.60
C VAL A 200 1.11 -4.91 38.23
N GLY A 201 1.65 -3.72 37.97
CA GLY A 201 1.14 -2.46 38.52
C GLY A 201 1.65 -2.10 39.92
N GLU A 202 2.53 -2.90 40.52
CA GLU A 202 3.16 -2.55 41.79
C GLU A 202 4.17 -1.39 41.59
N GLN A 203 3.96 -0.27 42.29
CA GLN A 203 4.75 0.96 42.11
C GLN A 203 6.25 0.77 42.36
N LYS A 204 6.66 -0.17 43.22
CA LYS A 204 8.06 -0.44 43.53
C LYS A 204 8.82 -1.17 42.41
N SER A 205 8.09 -1.84 41.52
CA SER A 205 8.64 -2.54 40.35
C SER A 205 8.54 -1.75 39.06
N VAL A 206 7.97 -0.54 39.07
CA VAL A 206 7.85 0.31 37.87
C VAL A 206 9.23 0.86 37.50
N LEU A 207 9.63 0.66 36.26
CA LEU A 207 10.84 1.23 35.67
C LEU A 207 10.51 2.54 34.94
N TYR A 208 9.48 2.54 34.08
CA TYR A 208 9.11 3.68 33.25
C TYR A 208 7.59 3.79 33.06
N VAL A 209 7.11 5.02 32.89
CA VAL A 209 5.75 5.35 32.44
C VAL A 209 5.90 6.16 31.15
N LEU A 210 5.52 5.57 30.02
CA LEU A 210 5.77 6.10 28.68
C LEU A 210 4.49 6.68 28.09
N THR A 211 4.58 7.84 27.43
CA THR A 211 3.46 8.54 26.78
C THR A 211 3.97 9.49 25.70
N GLY A 212 3.10 9.95 24.79
CA GLY A 212 3.47 10.83 23.67
C GLY A 212 3.99 10.07 22.45
N THR A 213 4.63 10.81 21.53
CA THR A 213 5.03 10.33 20.20
C THR A 213 6.55 10.15 20.04
N THR A 214 7.32 10.37 21.10
CA THR A 214 8.78 10.18 21.06
C THR A 214 9.11 8.71 21.31
N VAL A 215 9.81 8.07 20.36
CA VAL A 215 10.26 6.68 20.50
C VAL A 215 11.13 6.53 21.75
N PRO A 216 10.74 5.69 22.73
CA PRO A 216 11.50 5.49 23.95
C PRO A 216 12.85 4.81 23.70
N ASP A 217 13.83 5.07 24.57
CA ASP A 217 15.07 4.28 24.59
C ASP A 217 14.79 2.81 24.89
N LEU A 218 15.79 1.97 24.62
CA LEU A 218 15.76 0.59 25.10
C LEU A 218 15.66 0.56 26.63
N ILE A 219 14.88 -0.37 27.14
CA ILE A 219 14.68 -0.58 28.58
C ILE A 219 15.15 -1.99 28.90
N VAL A 220 16.04 -2.14 29.88
CA VAL A 220 16.45 -3.46 30.38
C VAL A 220 15.88 -3.73 31.77
N SER A 221 15.32 -4.91 32.00
CA SER A 221 14.92 -5.34 33.34
C SER A 221 16.15 -5.65 34.22
N THR A 222 16.01 -5.45 35.51
CA THR A 222 16.94 -5.96 36.52
C THR A 222 16.63 -7.40 36.92
N GLN A 223 15.38 -7.84 36.72
CA GLN A 223 14.87 -9.18 37.03
C GLN A 223 14.63 -10.03 35.77
N PRO A 224 14.54 -11.38 35.88
CA PRO A 224 14.27 -12.26 34.74
C PRO A 224 12.81 -12.20 34.23
N GLN A 225 11.95 -11.40 34.86
CA GLN A 225 10.58 -11.18 34.46
C GLN A 225 10.32 -9.68 34.33
N MET A 226 9.70 -9.27 33.21
CA MET A 226 9.30 -7.90 32.91
C MET A 226 7.80 -7.91 32.59
N TRP A 227 7.08 -6.89 33.01
CA TRP A 227 5.68 -6.69 32.66
C TRP A 227 5.46 -5.32 32.02
N LEU A 228 4.50 -5.28 31.10
CA LEU A 228 4.08 -4.07 30.40
C LEU A 228 2.57 -3.91 30.62
N LEU A 229 2.16 -2.70 30.99
CA LEU A 229 0.78 -2.32 31.24
C LEU A 229 0.43 -1.12 30.36
N PHE A 230 -0.38 -1.35 29.33
CA PHE A 230 -0.89 -0.31 28.45
C PHE A 230 -2.31 0.08 28.88
N GLN A 231 -2.52 1.37 29.13
CA GLN A 231 -3.79 1.95 29.55
C GLN A 231 -4.13 3.15 28.68
N THR A 232 -5.34 3.17 28.14
CA THR A 232 -5.85 4.30 27.36
C THR A 232 -7.12 4.88 27.95
N ASP A 233 -7.40 6.14 27.66
CA ASP A 233 -8.57 6.85 28.16
C ASP A 233 -9.77 6.73 27.18
N SER A 234 -10.84 7.51 27.39
CA SER A 234 -12.07 7.39 26.58
C SER A 234 -12.06 8.18 25.26
N VAL A 235 -11.04 8.99 24.98
CA VAL A 235 -10.98 9.95 23.86
C VAL A 235 -9.65 9.83 23.14
N SER A 236 -9.63 10.11 21.82
CA SER A 236 -8.42 10.08 20.99
C SER A 236 -7.74 8.70 20.88
N ASN A 237 -7.16 8.41 19.73
CA ASN A 237 -6.24 7.28 19.58
C ASN A 237 -5.25 7.60 18.48
N LEU A 238 -4.06 7.02 18.61
CA LEU A 238 -2.96 7.13 17.65
C LEU A 238 -2.56 5.73 17.19
N LEU A 239 -1.53 5.64 16.34
CA LEU A 239 -1.05 4.38 15.76
C LEU A 239 -0.67 3.32 16.80
N GLY A 240 -0.25 3.75 18.00
CA GLY A 240 0.19 2.89 19.08
C GLY A 240 1.67 2.57 19.01
N PHE A 241 2.08 1.34 19.31
CA PHE A 241 3.49 1.00 19.39
C PHE A 241 3.81 -0.39 18.85
N LYS A 242 5.06 -0.54 18.39
CA LYS A 242 5.69 -1.81 18.06
C LYS A 242 7.01 -1.92 18.79
N ALA A 243 7.11 -2.93 19.66
CA ALA A 243 8.27 -3.20 20.49
C ALA A 243 8.78 -4.63 20.27
N ALA A 244 10.09 -4.82 20.38
CA ALA A 244 10.74 -6.12 20.37
C ALA A 244 11.40 -6.37 21.73
N TYR A 245 11.35 -7.62 22.21
CA TYR A 245 12.05 -8.03 23.42
C TYR A 245 13.06 -9.13 23.13
N GLU A 246 14.15 -9.18 23.90
CA GLU A 246 15.15 -10.25 23.86
C GLU A 246 15.76 -10.53 25.23
N GLY A 247 16.21 -11.77 25.45
CA GLY A 247 16.89 -12.19 26.66
C GLY A 247 18.40 -11.99 26.60
N ILE A 248 18.92 -11.01 27.33
CA ILE A 248 20.34 -10.66 27.42
C ILE A 248 20.97 -11.13 28.73
N ALA A 249 22.29 -11.09 28.83
CA ALA A 249 22.99 -11.49 30.06
C ALA A 249 22.71 -10.51 31.21
N GLN A 250 22.50 -11.03 32.43
CA GLN A 250 22.35 -10.21 33.63
C GLN A 250 23.58 -9.32 33.85
N GLY A 251 23.37 -8.07 34.27
CA GLY A 251 24.45 -7.09 34.45
C GLY A 251 24.85 -6.35 33.16
N SER A 252 24.01 -6.41 32.12
CA SER A 252 24.20 -5.67 30.87
C SER A 252 23.09 -4.63 30.66
N CYS A 253 23.42 -3.51 30.04
CA CYS A 253 22.46 -2.49 29.62
C CYS A 253 21.95 -2.68 28.18
N GLY A 254 22.32 -3.77 27.50
CA GLY A 254 21.95 -3.99 26.09
C GLY A 254 22.65 -3.03 25.13
N ASP A 255 22.68 -3.37 23.83
CA ASP A 255 23.29 -2.52 22.81
C ASP A 255 22.34 -1.36 22.42
N PRO A 256 22.71 -0.09 22.65
CA PRO A 256 21.95 1.08 22.18
C PRO A 256 22.01 1.27 20.66
N GLY A 257 22.92 0.57 19.98
CA GLY A 257 23.17 0.70 18.56
C GLY A 257 24.06 1.91 18.23
N ILE A 258 24.12 2.23 16.94
CA ILE A 258 24.93 3.33 16.41
C ILE A 258 23.98 4.42 15.89
N PRO A 259 24.28 5.73 16.09
CA PRO A 259 23.51 6.80 15.48
C PRO A 259 23.67 6.79 13.94
N SER A 260 22.61 7.12 13.21
CA SER A 260 22.71 7.38 11.76
C SER A 260 23.74 8.49 11.52
N PHE A 261 24.59 8.34 10.50
CA PHE A 261 25.71 9.26 10.22
C PHE A 261 26.71 9.43 11.37
N GLY A 262 26.79 8.46 12.27
CA GLY A 262 27.74 8.44 13.39
C GLY A 262 28.53 7.15 13.49
N ARG A 263 29.51 7.15 14.40
CA ARG A 263 30.29 6.00 14.83
C ARG A 263 30.28 5.90 16.35
N ARG A 264 30.47 4.68 16.85
CA ARG A 264 30.57 4.37 18.27
C ARG A 264 31.91 3.68 18.55
N GLU A 265 32.58 4.12 19.59
CA GLU A 265 33.74 3.45 20.18
C GLU A 265 33.31 2.70 21.45
N GLY A 266 33.76 1.45 21.58
CA GLY A 266 33.36 0.52 22.64
C GLY A 266 32.35 -0.53 22.15
N SER A 267 32.59 -1.79 22.52
CA SER A 267 31.80 -2.96 22.08
C SER A 267 31.23 -3.79 23.22
N THR A 268 31.49 -3.40 24.47
CA THR A 268 31.00 -4.08 25.67
C THR A 268 29.88 -3.27 26.31
N PHE A 269 28.94 -3.97 26.97
CA PHE A 269 27.67 -3.42 27.46
C PHE A 269 27.40 -3.78 28.92
N ARG A 270 28.44 -4.10 29.67
CA ARG A 270 28.35 -4.53 31.08
C ARG A 270 28.32 -3.31 31.98
N HIS A 271 27.82 -3.48 33.20
CA HIS A 271 27.85 -2.43 34.22
C HIS A 271 29.25 -1.82 34.37
N GLY A 272 29.35 -0.50 34.25
CA GLY A 272 30.61 0.26 34.28
C GLY A 272 31.23 0.54 32.91
N ASP A 273 30.78 -0.12 31.84
CA ASP A 273 31.30 0.14 30.49
C ASP A 273 30.81 1.48 29.96
N THR A 274 31.69 2.23 29.29
CA THR A 274 31.40 3.52 28.69
C THR A 274 31.54 3.46 27.17
N LEU A 275 30.51 3.90 26.46
CA LEU A 275 30.49 4.04 25.01
C LEU A 275 30.73 5.50 24.64
N HIS A 276 31.52 5.75 23.61
CA HIS A 276 31.78 7.08 23.07
C HIS A 276 31.22 7.20 21.65
N PHE A 277 30.61 8.34 21.33
CA PHE A 277 30.00 8.58 20.03
C PHE A 277 30.62 9.78 19.34
N GLU A 278 30.68 9.69 18.02
CA GLU A 278 31.18 10.74 17.15
C GLU A 278 30.40 10.75 15.84
N CYS A 279 30.19 11.92 15.26
CA CYS A 279 29.47 12.08 14.00
C CYS A 279 30.43 12.14 12.81
N GLN A 280 29.94 11.81 11.62
CA GLN A 280 30.66 12.03 10.37
C GLN A 280 30.88 13.53 10.12
N PRO A 281 31.84 13.93 9.25
CA PRO A 281 32.00 15.33 8.85
C PRO A 281 30.68 15.93 8.35
N ALA A 282 30.47 17.23 8.62
CA ALA A 282 29.22 17.96 8.39
C ALA A 282 28.04 17.63 9.34
N PHE A 283 28.21 16.70 10.29
CA PHE A 283 27.20 16.41 11.31
C PHE A 283 27.67 16.82 12.71
N GLU A 284 26.75 17.32 13.53
CA GLU A 284 26.94 17.65 14.94
C GLU A 284 26.26 16.64 15.84
N LEU A 285 26.93 16.28 16.94
CA LEU A 285 26.39 15.36 17.94
C LEU A 285 25.43 16.11 18.87
N LYS A 286 24.16 15.70 18.88
CA LYS A 286 23.15 16.15 19.85
C LYS A 286 22.96 15.07 20.92
N GLY A 287 23.25 15.43 22.17
CA GLY A 287 23.20 14.53 23.32
C GLY A 287 24.58 14.34 23.97
N HIS A 288 24.73 13.29 24.76
CA HIS A 288 25.95 13.04 25.50
C HIS A 288 26.99 12.37 24.61
N LYS A 289 28.23 12.91 24.60
CA LYS A 289 29.35 12.34 23.85
C LYS A 289 29.73 10.94 24.33
N SER A 290 29.48 10.65 25.60
CA SER A 290 29.64 9.32 26.16
C SER A 290 28.48 8.95 27.08
N ILE A 291 28.14 7.66 27.09
CA ILE A 291 27.13 7.08 27.98
C ILE A 291 27.74 5.88 28.70
N THR A 292 27.40 5.70 29.96
CA THR A 292 27.95 4.63 30.81
C THR A 292 26.83 3.72 31.29
N CYS A 293 27.06 2.40 31.24
CA CYS A 293 26.09 1.42 31.70
C CYS A 293 26.04 1.39 33.23
N GLN A 294 24.89 1.76 33.80
CA GLN A 294 24.71 1.91 35.24
C GLN A 294 24.31 0.59 35.91
N LYS A 295 24.44 0.51 37.24
CA LYS A 295 24.04 -0.67 38.04
C LYS A 295 22.54 -0.97 37.96
N SER A 296 21.72 0.00 37.58
CA SER A 296 20.29 -0.15 37.28
C SER A 296 20.03 -0.91 35.98
N SER A 297 21.07 -1.34 35.25
CA SER A 297 20.99 -1.89 33.89
C SER A 297 20.42 -0.90 32.87
N GLN A 298 20.44 0.40 33.18
CA GLN A 298 20.12 1.48 32.24
C GLN A 298 21.38 2.23 31.84
N TRP A 299 21.37 2.82 30.64
CA TRP A 299 22.40 3.76 30.21
C TRP A 299 22.25 5.09 30.94
N SER A 300 23.37 5.76 31.22
CA SER A 300 23.38 7.04 31.94
C SER A 300 22.69 8.19 31.20
N ALA A 301 22.50 8.05 29.90
CA ALA A 301 21.75 8.96 29.05
C ALA A 301 21.29 8.24 27.77
N GLN A 302 20.37 8.87 27.04
CA GLN A 302 19.88 8.39 25.74
C GLN A 302 21.02 8.33 24.71
N LYS A 303 20.88 7.46 23.70
CA LYS A 303 21.82 7.44 22.57
C LYS A 303 21.78 8.80 21.86
N PRO A 304 22.94 9.46 21.63
CA PRO A 304 22.95 10.74 20.92
C PRO A 304 22.56 10.58 19.45
N VAL A 305 22.13 11.67 18.83
CA VAL A 305 21.76 11.73 17.41
C VAL A 305 22.75 12.64 16.67
N CYS A 306 23.15 12.25 15.46
CA CYS A 306 23.94 13.10 14.59
C CYS A 306 23.00 13.88 13.67
N VAL A 307 22.94 15.19 13.86
CA VAL A 307 22.14 16.10 13.04
C VAL A 307 23.05 16.85 12.08
N PHE A 308 22.57 17.15 10.88
CA PHE A 308 23.35 17.94 9.93
C PHE A 308 23.67 19.30 10.56
N SER A 309 24.95 19.66 10.58
CA SER A 309 25.41 20.90 11.19
C SER A 309 24.83 22.08 10.42
N CYS A 310 24.35 23.10 11.15
CA CYS A 310 23.94 24.35 10.51
C CYS A 310 25.12 25.14 9.94
N PHE A 311 26.37 24.85 10.34
CA PHE A 311 27.53 25.65 9.97
C PHE A 311 28.67 24.75 9.53
N PHE A 312 28.85 24.60 8.22
CA PHE A 312 29.92 23.76 7.68
C PHE A 312 30.50 24.30 6.38
N ASN A 313 31.82 24.11 6.24
CA ASN A 313 32.57 24.49 5.04
C ASN A 313 32.95 23.23 4.26
N PHE A 314 32.33 23.04 3.11
CA PHE A 314 32.66 21.99 2.16
C PHE A 314 33.86 22.40 1.32
N THR A 315 34.91 21.57 1.33
CA THR A 315 36.12 21.76 0.51
C THR A 315 36.34 20.59 -0.47
N SER A 316 35.50 19.58 -0.40
CA SER A 316 35.48 18.46 -1.34
C SER A 316 34.94 18.92 -2.70
N PRO A 317 35.41 18.38 -3.84
CA PRO A 317 34.90 18.73 -5.17
C PRO A 317 33.46 18.27 -5.43
N TRP A 318 32.90 17.43 -4.56
CA TRP A 318 31.50 17.02 -4.59
C TRP A 318 31.02 16.68 -3.18
N GLY A 319 29.71 16.72 -2.99
CA GLY A 319 29.08 16.36 -1.71
C GLY A 319 27.59 16.65 -1.69
N THR A 320 27.02 16.57 -0.48
CA THR A 320 25.59 16.76 -0.24
C THR A 320 25.36 17.72 0.91
N VAL A 321 24.42 18.63 0.74
CA VAL A 321 23.88 19.52 1.77
C VAL A 321 22.46 19.05 2.08
N LEU A 322 22.23 18.69 3.34
CA LEU A 322 20.92 18.28 3.84
C LEU A 322 20.39 19.36 4.78
N SER A 323 19.07 19.57 4.79
CA SER A 323 18.45 20.28 5.90
C SER A 323 18.65 19.49 7.21
N PRO A 324 18.72 20.17 8.37
CA PRO A 324 18.77 19.47 9.65
C PRO A 324 17.63 18.44 9.78
N ASN A 325 17.96 17.24 10.28
CA ASN A 325 17.05 16.09 10.47
C ASN A 325 16.49 15.40 9.21
N TYR A 326 16.86 15.81 7.99
CA TYR A 326 16.40 15.16 6.77
C TYR A 326 16.64 13.62 6.80
N PRO A 327 15.67 12.77 6.39
CA PRO A 327 14.40 13.08 5.73
C PRO A 327 13.22 13.40 6.68
N GLY A 328 13.47 13.44 7.99
CA GLY A 328 12.50 13.92 8.97
C GLY A 328 12.32 15.44 8.93
N PRO A 329 11.37 15.99 9.68
CA PRO A 329 11.11 17.42 9.67
C PRO A 329 12.31 18.23 10.22
N TYR A 330 12.66 19.33 9.58
CA TYR A 330 13.65 20.26 10.12
C TYR A 330 13.17 20.92 11.42
N GLY A 331 14.02 21.67 12.12
CA GLY A 331 13.63 22.35 13.36
C GLY A 331 13.05 23.75 13.13
N SER A 332 12.24 24.23 14.06
CA SER A 332 11.82 25.63 14.11
C SER A 332 12.97 26.60 14.43
N SER A 333 12.92 27.83 13.93
CA SER A 333 13.80 28.96 14.25
C SER A 333 15.27 28.70 13.94
N LEU A 334 15.53 27.94 12.86
CA LEU A 334 16.87 27.65 12.40
C LEU A 334 17.44 28.82 11.63
N HIS A 335 18.75 29.00 11.77
CA HIS A 335 19.55 29.85 10.91
C HIS A 335 20.84 29.09 10.58
N CYS A 336 20.81 28.36 9.47
CA CYS A 336 21.95 27.60 8.98
C CYS A 336 22.67 28.32 7.83
N VAL A 337 23.99 28.21 7.80
CA VAL A 337 24.86 28.75 6.76
C VAL A 337 25.91 27.71 6.36
N TRP A 338 25.91 27.33 5.09
CA TRP A 338 26.92 26.44 4.51
C TRP A 338 27.73 27.15 3.44
N LEU A 339 29.04 26.92 3.43
CA LEU A 339 29.94 27.40 2.39
C LEU A 339 30.49 26.22 1.60
N ILE A 340 30.36 26.27 0.28
CA ILE A 340 31.03 25.33 -0.63
C ILE A 340 32.19 26.07 -1.27
N VAL A 341 33.40 25.61 -1.01
CA VAL A 341 34.66 26.22 -1.43
C VAL A 341 35.36 25.29 -2.41
N ALA A 342 35.32 25.64 -3.69
CA ALA A 342 36.00 24.95 -4.77
C ALA A 342 37.45 25.46 -4.95
N SER A 343 38.22 24.75 -5.77
CA SER A 343 39.53 25.22 -6.25
C SER A 343 39.41 26.53 -7.04
N ALA A 344 40.51 27.28 -7.12
CA ALA A 344 40.60 28.44 -8.01
C ALA A 344 40.23 28.04 -9.45
N GLU A 345 39.58 28.96 -10.18
CA GLU A 345 39.10 28.74 -11.56
C GLU A 345 38.03 27.64 -11.71
N SER A 346 37.39 27.25 -10.62
CA SER A 346 36.25 26.32 -10.62
C SER A 346 34.95 27.04 -10.28
N ARG A 347 33.83 26.42 -10.64
CA ARG A 347 32.46 26.86 -10.32
C ARG A 347 31.74 25.76 -9.57
N VAL A 348 30.72 26.12 -8.80
CA VAL A 348 29.90 25.21 -8.01
C VAL A 348 28.54 25.09 -8.69
N HIS A 349 28.13 23.87 -9.00
CA HIS A 349 26.77 23.55 -9.42
C HIS A 349 26.03 22.87 -8.26
N LEU A 350 24.80 23.31 -8.01
CA LEU A 350 23.88 22.75 -7.03
C LEU A 350 22.72 22.10 -7.77
N ALA A 351 22.52 20.80 -7.55
CA ALA A 351 21.38 20.03 -8.02
C ALA A 351 20.46 19.71 -6.84
N PHE A 352 19.20 20.09 -6.94
CA PHE A 352 18.18 19.84 -5.93
C PHE A 352 17.53 18.48 -6.20
N ASN A 353 17.70 17.53 -5.29
CA ASN A 353 17.16 16.17 -5.42
C ASN A 353 15.79 16.03 -4.77
N ASP A 354 15.60 16.71 -3.64
CA ASP A 354 14.35 16.78 -2.89
C ASP A 354 14.20 18.15 -2.24
N PHE A 355 12.99 18.66 -2.15
CA PHE A 355 12.70 20.00 -1.64
C PHE A 355 11.26 20.12 -1.13
N ASP A 356 11.11 20.29 0.17
CA ASP A 356 9.86 20.49 0.88
C ASP A 356 10.11 21.42 2.07
N VAL A 357 10.02 22.72 1.81
CA VAL A 357 10.22 23.81 2.77
C VAL A 357 8.90 24.57 2.92
N GLU A 358 8.58 25.04 4.12
CA GLU A 358 7.33 25.77 4.32
C GLU A 358 7.22 26.97 3.35
N PRO A 359 6.13 27.06 2.56
CA PRO A 359 5.96 28.19 1.66
C PRO A 359 5.74 29.49 2.44
N GLN A 360 6.29 30.60 1.93
CA GLN A 360 6.16 31.98 2.43
C GLN A 360 6.91 32.34 3.71
N PHE A 361 7.16 31.41 4.63
CA PHE A 361 7.79 31.71 5.93
C PHE A 361 9.24 31.20 6.02
N ASP A 362 9.50 30.02 5.45
CA ASP A 362 10.82 29.40 5.45
C ASP A 362 11.45 29.50 4.07
N PHE A 363 12.76 29.71 4.02
CA PHE A 363 13.45 29.81 2.74
C PHE A 363 14.91 29.40 2.78
N LEU A 364 15.36 28.87 1.64
CA LEU A 364 16.76 28.62 1.35
C LEU A 364 17.24 29.65 0.32
N ALA A 365 18.19 30.50 0.73
CA ALA A 365 18.87 31.45 -0.14
C ALA A 365 20.22 30.90 -0.61
N VAL A 366 20.49 30.97 -1.92
CA VAL A 366 21.77 30.61 -2.53
C VAL A 366 22.44 31.88 -3.05
N LYS A 367 23.67 32.14 -2.62
CA LYS A 367 24.44 33.36 -2.92
C LYS A 367 25.77 33.04 -3.60
N ASP A 368 26.19 33.93 -4.50
CA ASP A 368 27.37 33.81 -5.35
C ASP A 368 28.63 34.40 -4.69
N GLY A 369 29.14 33.72 -3.68
CA GLY A 369 30.35 34.12 -2.96
C GLY A 369 30.31 33.74 -1.48
N ALA A 370 31.37 34.10 -0.74
CA ALA A 370 31.49 33.75 0.68
C ALA A 370 30.73 34.70 1.64
N ALA A 371 30.52 35.95 1.22
CA ALA A 371 29.97 37.01 2.06
C ALA A 371 28.44 36.92 2.17
N ALA A 372 27.88 37.39 3.29
CA ALA A 372 26.42 37.45 3.48
C ALA A 372 25.74 38.41 2.49
N GLU A 373 26.44 39.45 2.04
CA GLU A 373 25.96 40.44 1.05
C GLU A 373 26.27 40.03 -0.40
N ALA A 374 26.72 38.79 -0.63
CA ALA A 374 27.02 38.32 -1.98
C ALA A 374 25.75 38.28 -2.85
N PRO A 375 25.88 38.43 -4.19
CA PRO A 375 24.74 38.41 -5.10
C PRO A 375 23.86 37.16 -4.93
N LEU A 376 22.54 37.36 -4.87
CA LEU A 376 21.58 36.26 -4.72
C LEU A 376 21.42 35.53 -6.06
N LEU A 377 21.71 34.23 -6.09
CA LEU A 377 21.46 33.35 -7.24
C LEU A 377 20.02 32.82 -7.24
N GLY A 378 19.44 32.62 -6.05
CA GLY A 378 18.04 32.22 -5.90
C GLY A 378 17.59 32.16 -4.44
N SER A 379 16.28 32.29 -4.23
CA SER A 379 15.61 32.06 -2.94
C SER A 379 14.44 31.10 -3.17
N PHE A 380 14.38 30.04 -2.38
CA PHE A 380 13.49 28.89 -2.63
C PHE A 380 12.67 28.55 -1.39
N SER A 381 11.37 28.27 -1.60
CA SER A 381 10.39 27.85 -0.58
C SER A 381 9.31 26.98 -1.23
N GLY A 382 8.52 26.24 -0.44
CA GLY A 382 7.47 25.33 -0.93
C GLY A 382 7.97 23.91 -1.21
N SER A 383 7.13 23.11 -1.88
CA SER A 383 7.39 21.68 -2.14
C SER A 383 7.77 21.35 -3.59
N ARG A 384 8.02 22.37 -4.42
CA ARG A 384 8.46 22.19 -5.80
C ARG A 384 9.98 22.23 -5.86
N VAL A 385 10.57 21.14 -6.37
CA VAL A 385 12.04 21.05 -6.57
C VAL A 385 12.53 22.20 -7.45
N PRO A 386 13.45 23.06 -6.94
CA PRO A 386 14.03 24.16 -7.71
C PRO A 386 14.88 23.67 -8.89
N PRO A 387 15.04 24.51 -9.94
CA PRO A 387 16.05 24.24 -10.96
C PRO A 387 17.47 24.32 -10.35
N GLY A 388 18.41 23.61 -10.97
CA GLY A 388 19.81 23.64 -10.54
C GLY A 388 20.42 25.04 -10.64
N VAL A 389 21.28 25.39 -9.68
CA VAL A 389 21.89 26.72 -9.56
C VAL A 389 23.40 26.61 -9.71
N THR A 390 24.01 27.54 -10.43
CA THR A 390 25.45 27.53 -10.69
C THR A 390 26.08 28.85 -10.28
N SER A 391 27.12 28.82 -9.45
CA SER A 391 27.89 30.01 -9.07
C SER A 391 28.70 30.56 -10.26
N SER A 392 29.04 31.84 -10.25
CA SER A 392 30.00 32.42 -11.23
C SER A 392 31.45 32.19 -10.78
N GLY A 393 31.68 32.12 -9.47
CA GLY A 393 32.99 31.94 -8.86
C GLY A 393 33.18 30.60 -8.12
N PRO A 394 34.32 30.43 -7.43
CA PRO A 394 34.69 29.19 -6.74
C PRO A 394 33.98 28.98 -5.40
N VAL A 395 33.20 29.96 -4.91
CA VAL A 395 32.52 29.86 -3.62
C VAL A 395 31.03 30.08 -3.79
N ALA A 396 30.23 29.17 -3.25
CA ALA A 396 28.78 29.32 -3.11
C ALA A 396 28.39 29.30 -1.63
N ARG A 397 27.46 30.17 -1.24
CA ARG A 397 26.95 30.26 0.13
C ARG A 397 25.46 29.93 0.14
N LEU A 398 25.08 28.97 0.98
CA LEU A 398 23.69 28.56 1.18
C LEU A 398 23.27 29.01 2.58
N GLU A 399 22.13 29.70 2.69
CA GLU A 399 21.55 30.16 3.95
C GLU A 399 20.13 29.64 4.07
N PHE A 400 19.85 28.82 5.08
CA PHE A 400 18.52 28.31 5.37
C PHE A 400 17.98 28.94 6.65
N GLN A 401 16.78 29.51 6.56
CA GLN A 401 16.09 30.14 7.69
C GLN A 401 14.70 29.51 7.83
N SER A 402 14.36 29.11 9.06
CA SER A 402 13.02 28.65 9.41
C SER A 402 12.39 29.51 10.50
N ASP A 403 11.07 29.57 10.49
CA ASP A 403 10.23 30.26 11.44
C ASP A 403 9.92 29.39 12.68
N HIS A 404 9.07 29.86 13.59
CA HIS A 404 8.74 29.17 14.84
C HIS A 404 7.82 27.94 14.74
N SER A 405 7.34 27.54 13.56
CA SER A 405 6.34 26.46 13.41
C SER A 405 6.39 25.74 12.06
N MET A 406 5.44 24.82 11.83
CA MET A 406 5.12 24.27 10.49
C MET A 406 6.27 23.58 9.76
N GLU A 407 7.07 22.79 10.50
CA GLU A 407 8.23 22.15 9.94
C GLU A 407 7.87 21.11 8.86
N ARG A 408 8.68 21.11 7.79
CA ARG A 408 8.54 20.20 6.64
C ARG A 408 9.75 19.29 6.53
N ARG A 409 9.76 18.35 5.58
CA ARG A 409 10.84 17.37 5.43
C ARG A 409 12.20 18.01 5.09
N GLY A 410 12.18 19.22 4.52
CA GLY A 410 13.36 19.99 4.16
C GLY A 410 13.91 19.61 2.79
N PHE A 411 15.23 19.53 2.63
CA PHE A 411 15.84 19.41 1.31
C PHE A 411 17.09 18.53 1.28
N ASN A 412 17.35 18.00 0.10
CA ASN A 412 18.56 17.26 -0.24
C ASN A 412 19.18 17.85 -1.52
N ILE A 413 20.36 18.44 -1.38
CA ILE A 413 21.06 19.14 -2.46
C ILE A 413 22.41 18.49 -2.67
N THR A 414 22.70 18.04 -3.88
CA THR A 414 24.05 17.60 -4.27
C THR A 414 24.79 18.74 -4.94
N PHE A 415 26.05 18.94 -4.57
CA PHE A 415 26.90 19.91 -5.24
C PHE A 415 28.08 19.22 -5.92
N THR A 416 28.51 19.80 -7.03
CA THR A 416 29.68 19.38 -7.81
C THR A 416 30.46 20.59 -8.26
N THR A 417 31.78 20.50 -8.23
CA THR A 417 32.68 21.55 -8.72
C THR A 417 33.26 21.16 -10.06
N PHE A 418 33.29 22.09 -11.01
CA PHE A 418 33.78 21.88 -12.37
C PHE A 418 34.53 23.13 -12.85
N ARG A 419 35.25 23.05 -13.97
CA ARG A 419 36.10 24.17 -14.43
C ARG A 419 35.24 25.33 -14.93
N HIS A 420 35.75 26.56 -14.79
CA HIS A 420 35.02 27.76 -15.19
C HIS A 420 34.56 27.78 -16.68
N ASN A 421 35.29 27.09 -17.57
CA ASN A 421 35.01 27.01 -19.01
C ASN A 421 34.13 25.82 -19.42
N GLU A 422 33.60 25.07 -18.46
CA GLU A 422 32.71 23.93 -18.69
C GLU A 422 31.28 24.32 -18.31
N CYS A 423 30.29 23.74 -18.99
CA CYS A 423 28.91 23.77 -18.55
C CYS A 423 28.68 22.71 -17.45
N PRO A 424 27.71 22.93 -16.54
CA PRO A 424 27.33 21.89 -15.58
C PRO A 424 26.86 20.65 -16.34
N ASP A 425 27.11 19.46 -15.80
CA ASP A 425 26.63 18.22 -16.42
C ASP A 425 25.10 18.27 -16.55
N PRO A 426 24.52 18.26 -17.75
CA PRO A 426 23.06 18.31 -17.93
C PRO A 426 22.37 17.02 -17.45
N GLY A 427 23.14 15.98 -17.10
CA GLY A 427 22.64 14.68 -16.71
C GLY A 427 22.04 13.91 -17.88
N VAL A 428 21.32 12.84 -17.55
CA VAL A 428 20.56 12.04 -18.51
C VAL A 428 19.07 12.25 -18.21
N PRO A 429 18.25 12.65 -19.21
CA PRO A 429 16.81 12.77 -19.01
C PRO A 429 16.20 11.48 -18.49
N VAL A 430 15.26 11.59 -17.56
CA VAL A 430 14.44 10.44 -17.15
C VAL A 430 13.65 9.94 -18.35
N ASN A 431 13.65 8.62 -18.58
CA ASN A 431 13.04 7.97 -19.75
C ASN A 431 13.61 8.48 -21.09
N GLY A 432 14.91 8.75 -21.12
CA GLY A 432 15.61 9.15 -22.32
C GLY A 432 17.10 8.80 -22.28
N LYS A 433 17.77 9.13 -23.38
CA LYS A 433 19.20 8.87 -23.60
C LYS A 433 19.90 10.16 -23.97
N ARG A 434 21.16 10.25 -23.59
CA ARG A 434 22.08 11.34 -23.92
C ARG A 434 23.16 10.85 -24.88
N PHE A 435 23.52 11.70 -25.84
CA PHE A 435 24.61 11.51 -26.79
C PHE A 435 25.57 12.69 -26.69
N GLY A 436 26.86 12.40 -26.54
CA GLY A 436 27.90 13.41 -26.33
C GLY A 436 28.22 13.62 -24.84
N ASP A 437 29.50 13.62 -24.52
CA ASP A 437 30.06 13.70 -23.16
C ASP A 437 30.83 15.00 -22.89
N SER A 438 31.27 15.71 -23.94
CA SER A 438 31.99 16.97 -23.82
C SER A 438 31.12 18.09 -23.23
N LEU A 439 31.57 18.65 -22.11
CA LEU A 439 30.95 19.78 -21.41
C LEU A 439 31.65 21.11 -21.68
N GLN A 440 32.66 21.14 -22.55
CA GLN A 440 33.46 22.33 -22.82
C GLN A 440 32.65 23.37 -23.61
N LEU A 441 32.94 24.66 -23.38
CA LEU A 441 32.41 25.77 -24.16
C LEU A 441 32.49 25.49 -25.68
N GLY A 442 31.36 25.61 -26.36
CA GLY A 442 31.18 25.32 -27.79
C GLY A 442 30.79 23.88 -28.13
N SER A 443 30.82 22.96 -27.16
CA SER A 443 30.35 21.58 -27.36
C SER A 443 28.83 21.49 -27.32
N SER A 444 28.25 20.51 -28.02
CA SER A 444 26.83 20.21 -27.97
C SER A 444 26.56 18.79 -27.48
N VAL A 445 25.44 18.63 -26.78
CA VAL A 445 24.93 17.38 -26.27
C VAL A 445 23.52 17.19 -26.81
N SER A 446 23.24 16.00 -27.34
CA SER A 446 21.94 15.66 -27.90
C SER A 446 21.21 14.64 -27.03
N PHE A 447 19.88 14.67 -27.07
CA PHE A 447 19.02 13.83 -26.25
C PHE A 447 17.92 13.19 -27.10
N LEU A 448 17.50 11.99 -26.72
CA LEU A 448 16.41 11.25 -27.36
C LEU A 448 15.52 10.61 -26.29
N CYS A 449 14.21 10.73 -26.42
CA CYS A 449 13.29 10.02 -25.53
C CYS A 449 13.26 8.52 -25.82
N ASP A 450 13.07 7.71 -24.79
CA ASP A 450 12.84 6.27 -24.95
C ASP A 450 11.50 6.01 -25.66
N GLU A 451 11.36 4.82 -26.25
CA GLU A 451 10.16 4.39 -26.95
C GLU A 451 8.90 4.56 -26.08
N GLY A 452 7.86 5.18 -26.65
CA GLY A 452 6.60 5.47 -25.94
C GLY A 452 6.57 6.79 -25.17
N PHE A 453 7.69 7.52 -25.08
CA PHE A 453 7.75 8.86 -24.50
C PHE A 453 7.91 9.94 -25.58
N ILE A 454 7.34 11.12 -25.33
CA ILE A 454 7.49 12.28 -26.20
C ILE A 454 8.16 13.45 -25.47
N ARG A 455 8.79 14.33 -26.25
CA ARG A 455 9.34 15.59 -25.75
C ARG A 455 8.21 16.54 -25.38
N THR A 456 8.13 16.93 -24.10
CA THR A 456 7.15 17.92 -23.62
C THR A 456 7.78 19.30 -23.38
N HIS A 457 9.05 19.35 -22.99
CA HIS A 457 9.81 20.57 -22.73
C HIS A 457 11.29 20.41 -23.15
N GLY A 458 11.99 21.53 -23.27
CA GLY A 458 13.43 21.57 -23.59
C GLY A 458 13.75 21.28 -25.06
N ALA A 459 15.05 21.18 -25.33
CA ALA A 459 15.60 20.98 -26.68
C ALA A 459 16.25 19.60 -26.83
N GLU A 460 16.16 19.03 -28.05
CA GLU A 460 16.82 17.77 -28.42
C GLU A 460 18.33 17.91 -28.52
N THR A 461 18.83 19.12 -28.62
CA THR A 461 20.27 19.41 -28.58
C THR A 461 20.47 20.71 -27.82
N VAL A 462 21.39 20.68 -26.88
CA VAL A 462 21.83 21.84 -26.08
C VAL A 462 23.30 22.09 -26.39
N THR A 463 23.67 23.37 -26.49
CA THR A 463 25.04 23.80 -26.80
C THR A 463 25.57 24.62 -25.64
N CYS A 464 26.80 24.33 -25.22
CA CYS A 464 27.45 25.05 -24.14
C CYS A 464 27.94 26.41 -24.68
N VAL A 465 27.35 27.50 -24.20
CA VAL A 465 27.58 28.86 -24.72
C VAL A 465 28.01 29.82 -23.61
N LEU A 466 28.62 30.93 -24.00
CA LEU A 466 28.89 32.04 -23.10
C LEU A 466 27.73 33.03 -23.16
N GLN A 467 26.92 33.09 -22.12
CA GLN A 467 25.78 34.01 -22.00
C GLN A 467 25.99 34.93 -20.81
N GLU A 468 25.98 36.25 -21.05
CA GLU A 468 26.14 37.29 -20.02
C GLU A 468 27.39 37.10 -19.13
N GLY A 469 28.49 36.60 -19.71
CA GLY A 469 29.76 36.37 -19.01
C GLY A 469 29.83 35.05 -18.23
N SER A 470 28.77 34.22 -18.26
CA SER A 470 28.75 32.90 -17.63
C SER A 470 28.62 31.79 -18.68
N VAL A 471 29.34 30.68 -18.47
CA VAL A 471 29.25 29.49 -19.34
C VAL A 471 28.05 28.65 -18.93
N VAL A 472 27.05 28.53 -19.80
CA VAL A 472 25.76 27.86 -19.53
C VAL A 472 25.24 27.14 -20.78
N TRP A 473 24.30 26.21 -20.59
CA TRP A 473 23.57 25.62 -21.71
C TRP A 473 22.60 26.64 -22.31
N ASP A 474 22.59 26.73 -23.64
CA ASP A 474 21.70 27.64 -24.40
C ASP A 474 20.20 27.34 -24.21
N ASN A 475 19.86 26.09 -23.88
CA ASN A 475 18.51 25.61 -23.70
C ASN A 475 18.42 24.63 -22.52
N ALA A 476 17.20 24.43 -22.01
CA ALA A 476 16.94 23.43 -20.98
C ALA A 476 17.01 22.00 -21.57
N VAL A 477 17.49 21.07 -20.73
CA VAL A 477 17.49 19.63 -21.01
C VAL A 477 16.07 19.14 -21.31
N LEU A 478 15.92 18.24 -22.29
CA LEU A 478 14.60 17.75 -22.67
C LEU A 478 13.92 16.96 -21.54
N ARG A 479 12.59 17.00 -21.53
CA ARG A 479 11.76 16.22 -20.62
C ARG A 479 10.90 15.24 -21.41
N CYS A 480 11.04 13.95 -21.11
CA CYS A 480 10.31 12.85 -21.74
C CYS A 480 9.15 12.41 -20.87
N GLU A 481 7.93 12.54 -21.38
CA GLU A 481 6.72 12.08 -20.68
C GLU A 481 5.85 11.24 -21.60
N ALA A 482 5.13 10.28 -21.00
CA ALA A 482 4.15 9.48 -21.70
C ALA A 482 2.97 10.39 -22.13
N PRO A 483 2.62 10.44 -23.43
CA PRO A 483 1.58 11.33 -23.93
C PRO A 483 0.19 10.87 -23.50
N CYS A 484 -0.71 11.83 -23.25
CA CYS A 484 -2.15 11.54 -23.10
C CYS A 484 -2.83 11.56 -24.48
N GLY A 485 -2.80 10.42 -25.16
CA GLY A 485 -3.38 10.24 -26.49
C GLY A 485 -2.46 10.57 -27.66
N GLY A 486 -2.93 10.35 -28.89
CA GLY A 486 -2.20 10.64 -30.11
C GLY A 486 -2.61 9.81 -31.32
N HIS A 487 -2.10 10.16 -32.50
CA HIS A 487 -2.30 9.42 -33.75
C HIS A 487 -1.00 8.69 -34.13
N LEU A 488 -1.04 7.36 -34.14
CA LEU A 488 0.12 6.48 -34.27
C LEU A 488 0.08 5.75 -35.62
N THR A 489 1.02 6.09 -36.51
CA THR A 489 1.08 5.56 -37.89
C THR A 489 2.27 4.64 -38.16
N SER A 490 3.22 4.56 -37.21
CA SER A 490 4.36 3.63 -37.31
C SER A 490 3.88 2.18 -37.29
N PRO A 491 4.52 1.24 -38.01
CA PRO A 491 4.08 -0.16 -38.10
C PRO A 491 4.19 -0.93 -36.77
N SER A 492 4.94 -0.40 -35.80
CA SER A 492 5.02 -0.91 -34.44
C SER A 492 5.39 0.22 -33.48
N GLY A 493 5.05 0.07 -32.20
CA GLY A 493 5.43 1.03 -31.17
C GLY A 493 4.94 0.64 -29.78
N THR A 494 5.14 1.54 -28.82
CA THR A 494 4.74 1.37 -27.41
C THR A 494 3.83 2.52 -26.98
N ILE A 495 2.76 2.20 -26.26
CA ILE A 495 1.84 3.13 -25.62
C ILE A 495 1.98 2.95 -24.11
N LEU A 496 2.16 4.06 -23.40
CA LEU A 496 2.32 4.11 -21.95
C LEU A 496 1.20 4.95 -21.34
N SER A 497 0.73 4.58 -20.16
CA SER A 497 -0.17 5.46 -19.39
C SER A 497 0.55 6.76 -18.99
N PRO A 498 -0.13 7.92 -19.01
CA PRO A 498 0.48 9.18 -18.56
C PRO A 498 1.03 9.06 -17.14
N GLY A 499 2.27 9.49 -16.90
CA GLY A 499 2.93 9.36 -15.58
C GLY A 499 3.82 8.13 -15.40
N TRP A 500 3.81 7.18 -16.34
CA TRP A 500 4.65 5.98 -16.32
C TRP A 500 6.16 6.31 -16.14
N PRO A 501 6.91 5.53 -15.34
CA PRO A 501 6.52 4.32 -14.59
C PRO A 501 5.89 4.60 -13.20
N GLY A 502 5.65 5.87 -12.87
CA GLY A 502 4.92 6.26 -11.67
C GLY A 502 3.42 6.11 -11.83
N PHE A 503 2.67 6.60 -10.84
CA PHE A 503 1.22 6.56 -10.91
C PHE A 503 0.68 7.52 -11.98
N TYR A 504 -0.38 7.11 -12.66
CA TYR A 504 -1.11 8.02 -13.52
C TYR A 504 -1.80 9.12 -12.71
N LYS A 505 -2.34 10.12 -13.41
CA LYS A 505 -3.07 11.22 -12.77
C LYS A 505 -4.56 10.89 -12.71
N ASP A 506 -5.23 11.49 -11.74
CA ASP A 506 -6.68 11.45 -11.67
C ASP A 506 -7.29 12.31 -12.79
N SER A 507 -8.52 11.99 -13.18
CA SER A 507 -9.40 12.73 -14.10
C SER A 507 -8.85 12.87 -15.52
N LEU A 508 -8.14 11.85 -15.98
CA LEU A 508 -7.63 11.75 -17.35
C LEU A 508 -8.72 11.30 -18.32
N SER A 509 -8.57 11.75 -19.56
CA SER A 509 -9.32 11.27 -20.71
C SER A 509 -8.38 11.29 -21.92
N CYS A 510 -7.72 10.17 -22.17
CA CYS A 510 -6.65 10.04 -23.16
C CYS A 510 -7.07 9.09 -24.27
N ALA A 511 -6.97 9.54 -25.53
CA ALA A 511 -7.39 8.75 -26.68
C ALA A 511 -6.26 8.54 -27.68
N TRP A 512 -5.99 7.29 -28.04
CA TRP A 512 -5.03 6.92 -29.07
C TRP A 512 -5.74 6.31 -30.27
N VAL A 513 -5.29 6.68 -31.46
CA VAL A 513 -5.69 6.04 -32.72
C VAL A 513 -4.45 5.41 -33.33
N ILE A 514 -4.47 4.11 -33.55
CA ILE A 514 -3.43 3.39 -34.29
C ILE A 514 -3.95 3.20 -35.72
N GLU A 515 -3.18 3.64 -36.70
CA GLU A 515 -3.49 3.51 -38.14
C GLU A 515 -2.44 2.63 -38.82
N ALA A 516 -2.90 1.52 -39.38
CA ALA A 516 -2.13 0.62 -40.22
C ALA A 516 -2.44 0.84 -41.70
N GLN A 517 -1.57 0.32 -42.56
CA GLN A 517 -1.84 0.28 -44.00
C GLN A 517 -3.17 -0.43 -44.29
N PRO A 518 -3.95 0.01 -45.29
CA PRO A 518 -5.23 -0.62 -45.62
C PRO A 518 -5.09 -2.13 -45.84
N GLY A 519 -5.92 -2.92 -45.16
CA GLY A 519 -5.91 -4.39 -45.22
C GLY A 519 -4.98 -5.10 -44.24
N TYR A 520 -4.20 -4.36 -43.43
CA TYR A 520 -3.36 -4.94 -42.38
C TYR A 520 -3.99 -4.76 -41.00
N PRO A 521 -4.27 -5.84 -40.26
CA PRO A 521 -4.78 -5.75 -38.89
C PRO A 521 -3.68 -5.34 -37.91
N ILE A 522 -4.10 -4.75 -36.79
CA ILE A 522 -3.24 -4.24 -35.72
C ILE A 522 -3.35 -5.19 -34.54
N LYS A 523 -2.21 -5.71 -34.09
CA LYS A 523 -2.12 -6.48 -32.86
C LYS A 523 -1.62 -5.59 -31.72
N ILE A 524 -2.30 -5.63 -30.58
CA ILE A 524 -1.82 -5.03 -29.33
C ILE A 524 -1.55 -6.10 -28.29
N THR A 525 -0.49 -5.93 -27.51
CA THR A 525 -0.08 -6.82 -26.42
C THR A 525 0.17 -6.01 -25.17
N PHE A 526 -0.36 -6.46 -24.04
CA PHE A 526 -0.20 -5.81 -22.75
C PHE A 526 1.03 -6.40 -22.05
N ASP A 527 2.12 -5.64 -21.98
CA ASP A 527 3.32 -6.06 -21.23
C ASP A 527 3.12 -5.88 -19.72
N ARG A 528 2.36 -4.84 -19.34
CA ARG A 528 1.98 -4.48 -17.96
C ARG A 528 0.60 -3.83 -17.97
N PHE A 529 -0.21 -4.12 -16.95
CA PHE A 529 -1.52 -3.51 -16.77
C PHE A 529 -1.92 -3.54 -15.29
N LYS A 530 -2.19 -2.37 -14.72
CA LYS A 530 -2.68 -2.20 -13.36
C LYS A 530 -3.38 -0.85 -13.22
N THR A 531 -4.70 -0.86 -13.13
CA THR A 531 -5.54 0.34 -12.93
C THR A 531 -6.51 0.13 -11.78
N GLU A 532 -7.20 1.19 -11.34
CA GLU A 532 -8.25 1.09 -10.34
C GLU A 532 -9.43 0.25 -10.85
N VAL A 533 -9.81 -0.75 -10.07
CA VAL A 533 -10.85 -1.73 -10.43
C VAL A 533 -12.22 -1.04 -10.52
N ASN A 534 -12.80 -1.03 -11.72
CA ASN A 534 -14.08 -0.46 -12.15
C ASN A 534 -14.21 1.08 -12.21
N TYR A 535 -13.16 1.82 -11.91
CA TYR A 535 -13.18 3.28 -11.93
C TYR A 535 -12.29 3.83 -13.03
N ASP A 536 -11.14 3.20 -13.25
CA ASP A 536 -10.16 3.59 -14.26
C ASP A 536 -10.12 2.54 -15.38
N THR A 537 -10.70 2.90 -16.51
CA THR A 537 -10.97 1.96 -17.60
C THR A 537 -10.16 2.30 -18.85
N LEU A 538 -9.62 1.27 -19.49
CA LEU A 538 -9.09 1.30 -20.84
C LEU A 538 -10.07 0.61 -21.79
N GLU A 539 -10.75 1.39 -22.61
CA GLU A 539 -11.59 0.87 -23.70
C GLU A 539 -10.76 0.66 -24.96
N VAL A 540 -10.96 -0.49 -25.63
CA VAL A 540 -10.35 -0.81 -26.92
C VAL A 540 -11.47 -1.07 -27.94
N ARG A 541 -11.43 -0.38 -29.07
CA ARG A 541 -12.46 -0.41 -30.11
C ARG A 541 -11.86 -0.68 -31.48
N ASP A 542 -12.55 -1.52 -32.26
CA ASP A 542 -12.13 -1.96 -33.60
C ASP A 542 -12.52 -0.92 -34.66
N GLY A 543 -11.67 0.08 -34.85
CA GLY A 543 -11.87 1.14 -35.83
C GLY A 543 -11.27 2.47 -35.40
N ARG A 544 -11.67 3.55 -36.08
CA ARG A 544 -11.00 4.86 -35.97
C ARG A 544 -11.53 5.75 -34.84
N SER A 545 -12.72 5.51 -34.32
CA SER A 545 -13.41 6.45 -33.43
C SER A 545 -14.14 5.77 -32.28
N TYR A 546 -14.63 6.58 -31.34
CA TYR A 546 -15.44 6.12 -30.21
C TYR A 546 -16.73 5.37 -30.62
N SER A 547 -17.26 5.66 -31.81
CA SER A 547 -18.44 4.99 -32.36
C SER A 547 -18.13 3.60 -32.95
N SER A 548 -16.86 3.19 -33.01
CA SER A 548 -16.46 1.89 -33.52
C SER A 548 -16.85 0.74 -32.57
N PRO A 549 -17.03 -0.49 -33.10
CA PRO A 549 -17.33 -1.68 -32.31
C PRO A 549 -16.39 -1.83 -31.11
N LEU A 550 -16.96 -2.08 -29.93
CA LEU A 550 -16.20 -2.30 -28.70
C LEU A 550 -15.61 -3.72 -28.71
N ILE A 551 -14.29 -3.83 -28.55
CA ILE A 551 -13.61 -5.11 -28.37
C ILE A 551 -13.64 -5.48 -26.88
N GLY A 552 -13.28 -4.54 -26.01
CA GLY A 552 -13.22 -4.79 -24.57
C GLY A 552 -13.02 -3.51 -23.76
N VAL A 553 -13.38 -3.61 -22.49
CA VAL A 553 -13.11 -2.62 -21.45
C VAL A 553 -12.26 -3.31 -20.40
N TYR A 554 -11.10 -2.75 -20.09
CA TYR A 554 -10.12 -3.34 -19.20
C TYR A 554 -9.90 -2.44 -17.99
N ASP A 555 -9.88 -3.05 -16.81
CA ASP A 555 -9.57 -2.40 -15.55
C ASP A 555 -8.95 -3.40 -14.55
N GLY A 556 -8.41 -2.89 -13.45
CA GLY A 556 -7.87 -3.72 -12.38
C GLY A 556 -6.46 -4.23 -12.62
N THR A 557 -6.11 -5.37 -12.02
CA THR A 557 -4.72 -5.88 -11.94
C THR A 557 -4.41 -7.01 -12.92
N GLN A 558 -5.42 -7.55 -13.59
CA GLN A 558 -5.23 -8.64 -14.54
C GLN A 558 -4.68 -8.09 -15.86
N VAL A 559 -3.56 -8.64 -16.31
CA VAL A 559 -2.98 -8.29 -17.60
C VAL A 559 -3.86 -8.89 -18.71
N PRO A 560 -4.48 -8.05 -19.57
CA PRO A 560 -5.31 -8.56 -20.64
C PRO A 560 -4.49 -9.37 -21.66
N GLN A 561 -5.15 -10.30 -22.34
CA GLN A 561 -4.53 -11.01 -23.45
C GLN A 561 -4.26 -10.05 -24.62
N PHE A 562 -3.36 -10.44 -25.53
CA PHE A 562 -3.19 -9.73 -26.79
C PHE A 562 -4.52 -9.72 -27.60
N LEU A 563 -4.74 -8.65 -28.34
CA LEU A 563 -5.91 -8.46 -29.21
C LEU A 563 -5.43 -8.19 -30.62
N ILE A 564 -6.25 -8.56 -31.61
CA ILE A 564 -6.01 -8.29 -33.03
C ILE A 564 -7.26 -7.60 -33.57
N SER A 565 -7.10 -6.43 -34.18
CA SER A 565 -8.20 -5.71 -34.83
C SER A 565 -8.60 -6.40 -36.13
N THR A 566 -9.86 -6.25 -36.53
CA THR A 566 -10.34 -6.61 -37.87
C THR A 566 -10.22 -5.44 -38.85
N SER A 567 -10.19 -4.20 -38.33
CA SER A 567 -9.93 -2.98 -39.08
C SER A 567 -8.42 -2.70 -39.21
N ASN A 568 -8.06 -1.83 -40.15
CA ASN A 568 -6.73 -1.19 -40.20
C ASN A 568 -6.60 -0.01 -39.21
N HIS A 569 -7.61 0.22 -38.37
CA HIS A 569 -7.60 1.21 -37.31
C HIS A 569 -7.93 0.57 -35.97
N LEU A 570 -7.30 1.07 -34.90
CA LEU A 570 -7.64 0.68 -33.54
C LEU A 570 -7.73 1.93 -32.66
N TYR A 571 -8.84 2.08 -31.95
CA TYR A 571 -9.11 3.22 -31.07
C TYR A 571 -9.03 2.78 -29.61
N LEU A 572 -8.18 3.44 -28.83
CA LEU A 572 -8.02 3.21 -27.40
C LEU A 572 -8.42 4.46 -26.64
N LEU A 573 -9.21 4.31 -25.57
CA LEU A 573 -9.61 5.40 -24.69
C LEU A 573 -9.33 5.00 -23.24
N PHE A 574 -8.46 5.74 -22.56
CA PHE A 574 -8.20 5.60 -21.14
C PHE A 574 -8.85 6.74 -20.37
N THR A 575 -9.70 6.41 -19.40
CA THR A 575 -10.38 7.37 -18.53
C THR A 575 -10.13 7.05 -17.07
N THR A 576 -9.85 8.08 -16.26
CA THR A 576 -9.65 7.93 -14.81
C THR A 576 -10.60 8.79 -13.99
N ASP A 577 -10.87 8.37 -12.75
CA ASP A 577 -11.81 9.03 -11.84
C ASP A 577 -11.16 10.21 -11.06
N LYS A 578 -11.66 10.64 -9.89
CA LYS A 578 -11.08 11.78 -9.15
C LYS A 578 -10.07 11.38 -8.06
N SER A 579 -9.71 10.11 -7.94
CA SER A 579 -8.87 9.59 -6.87
C SER A 579 -8.17 8.29 -7.27
N HIS A 580 -7.35 7.74 -6.35
CA HIS A 580 -6.88 6.35 -6.42
C HIS A 580 -6.18 5.90 -7.71
N SER A 581 -5.16 6.66 -8.12
CA SER A 581 -4.27 6.24 -9.21
C SER A 581 -3.33 5.06 -8.88
N ASP A 582 -2.98 4.27 -9.89
CA ASP A 582 -2.00 3.17 -9.83
C ASP A 582 -0.95 3.31 -10.96
N ILE A 583 -0.04 2.33 -11.13
CA ILE A 583 1.08 2.39 -12.09
C ILE A 583 0.65 2.44 -13.57
N GLY A 584 -0.58 2.02 -13.89
CA GLY A 584 -1.14 2.05 -15.24
C GLY A 584 -0.70 0.92 -16.15
N PHE A 585 -0.40 1.20 -17.41
CA PHE A 585 -0.18 0.18 -18.44
C PHE A 585 0.97 0.48 -19.40
N GLN A 586 1.51 -0.60 -19.96
CA GLN A 586 2.44 -0.61 -21.09
C GLN A 586 1.90 -1.55 -22.16
N ILE A 587 1.57 -1.00 -23.33
CA ILE A 587 0.99 -1.71 -24.47
C ILE A 587 1.96 -1.64 -25.64
N ARG A 588 2.34 -2.78 -26.20
CA ARG A 588 3.08 -2.86 -27.47
C ARG A 588 2.09 -3.12 -28.59
N TYR A 589 2.21 -2.39 -29.69
CA TYR A 589 1.41 -2.62 -30.89
C TYR A 589 2.29 -2.93 -32.10
N GLU A 590 1.76 -3.73 -33.03
CA GLU A 590 2.41 -4.12 -34.28
C GLU A 590 1.37 -4.37 -35.40
N THR A 591 1.72 -4.04 -36.63
CA THR A 591 0.93 -4.40 -37.82
C THR A 591 1.20 -5.85 -38.19
N VAL A 592 0.15 -6.67 -38.26
CA VAL A 592 0.26 -8.10 -38.59
C VAL A 592 0.28 -8.27 -40.10
N LYS A 593 1.32 -8.90 -40.63
CA LYS A 593 1.42 -9.28 -42.05
C LYS A 593 0.77 -10.65 -42.24
N LEU A 594 -0.36 -10.71 -42.95
CA LEU A 594 -1.04 -11.97 -43.29
C LEU A 594 -0.08 -12.89 -44.07
N GLN A 595 0.24 -14.07 -43.49
CA GLN A 595 0.79 -15.19 -44.26
C GLN A 595 -0.38 -15.90 -44.94
N SER A 596 -0.21 -16.17 -46.24
CA SER A 596 -1.30 -16.24 -47.24
C SER A 596 -2.15 -17.52 -47.25
N ASP A 597 -2.07 -18.39 -46.24
CA ASP A 597 -2.74 -19.70 -46.23
C ASP A 597 -3.44 -20.08 -44.91
N HIS A 598 -3.27 -19.31 -43.83
CA HIS A 598 -3.78 -19.64 -42.51
C HIS A 598 -4.56 -18.47 -41.86
N CYS A 599 -5.60 -18.78 -41.08
CA CYS A 599 -6.17 -17.82 -40.15
C CYS A 599 -5.15 -17.45 -39.07
N LEU A 600 -5.24 -16.22 -38.56
CA LEU A 600 -4.43 -15.81 -37.42
C LEU A 600 -4.82 -16.63 -36.19
N ASP A 601 -3.84 -16.90 -35.32
CA ASP A 601 -4.08 -17.59 -34.05
C ASP A 601 -5.19 -16.84 -33.28
N PRO A 602 -6.35 -17.46 -32.98
CA PRO A 602 -7.49 -16.81 -32.36
C PRO A 602 -7.25 -16.44 -30.89
N GLY A 603 -6.18 -16.96 -30.26
CA GLY A 603 -5.87 -16.79 -28.85
C GLY A 603 -6.44 -17.88 -27.95
N ILE A 604 -6.38 -17.66 -26.63
CA ILE A 604 -6.91 -18.54 -25.58
C ILE A 604 -7.69 -17.65 -24.59
N PRO A 605 -9.00 -17.89 -24.36
CA PRO A 605 -9.80 -17.08 -23.44
C PRO A 605 -9.19 -17.04 -22.04
N VAL A 606 -9.31 -15.89 -21.35
CA VAL A 606 -8.89 -15.74 -19.95
C VAL A 606 -9.65 -16.74 -19.07
N ASN A 607 -8.96 -17.46 -18.19
CA ASN A 607 -9.50 -18.59 -17.41
C ASN A 607 -10.09 -19.71 -18.29
N GLY A 608 -9.45 -19.96 -19.44
CA GLY A 608 -9.84 -21.01 -20.37
C GLY A 608 -8.65 -21.64 -21.10
N GLN A 609 -8.97 -22.61 -21.93
CA GLN A 609 -8.04 -23.44 -22.67
C GLN A 609 -8.56 -23.65 -24.08
N ARG A 610 -7.65 -23.62 -25.06
CA ARG A 610 -7.94 -23.91 -26.46
C ARG A 610 -7.58 -25.35 -26.78
N HIS A 611 -8.46 -26.01 -27.51
CA HIS A 611 -8.29 -27.34 -28.08
C HIS A 611 -8.21 -27.23 -29.61
N GLY A 612 -7.04 -27.59 -30.15
CA GLY A 612 -6.71 -27.39 -31.57
C GLY A 612 -5.51 -26.45 -31.74
N HIS A 613 -4.61 -26.80 -32.65
CA HIS A 613 -3.39 -26.05 -32.95
C HIS A 613 -3.21 -25.74 -34.44
N ASP A 614 -4.15 -26.19 -35.26
CA ASP A 614 -4.15 -26.00 -36.70
C ASP A 614 -5.05 -24.81 -37.09
N PHE A 615 -4.55 -23.95 -37.97
CA PHE A 615 -5.24 -22.71 -38.39
C PHE A 615 -5.40 -22.61 -39.91
N TYR A 616 -5.27 -23.71 -40.64
CA TYR A 616 -5.52 -23.73 -42.09
C TYR A 616 -7.01 -23.51 -42.38
N VAL A 617 -7.33 -23.05 -43.58
CA VAL A 617 -8.74 -22.87 -44.02
C VAL A 617 -9.51 -24.19 -43.89
N GLY A 618 -10.61 -24.16 -43.13
CA GLY A 618 -11.45 -25.31 -42.77
C GLY A 618 -11.07 -25.96 -41.43
N ALA A 619 -10.04 -25.47 -40.73
CA ALA A 619 -9.69 -25.95 -39.39
C ALA A 619 -10.75 -25.55 -38.36
N LEU A 620 -11.02 -26.46 -37.41
CA LEU A 620 -11.97 -26.27 -36.32
C LEU A 620 -11.23 -26.21 -34.99
N VAL A 621 -11.43 -25.13 -34.24
CA VAL A 621 -10.85 -24.90 -32.92
C VAL A 621 -11.95 -24.83 -31.88
N THR A 622 -11.79 -25.54 -30.77
CA THR A 622 -12.77 -25.56 -29.66
C THR A 622 -12.15 -25.03 -28.38
N PHE A 623 -12.98 -24.60 -27.44
CA PHE A 623 -12.53 -23.96 -26.20
C PHE A 623 -13.20 -24.60 -24.99
N SER A 624 -12.54 -24.56 -23.85
CA SER A 624 -13.09 -24.95 -22.56
C SER A 624 -12.65 -23.98 -21.48
N CYS A 625 -13.49 -23.74 -20.48
CA CYS A 625 -13.13 -22.87 -19.37
C CYS A 625 -12.53 -23.64 -18.19
N ASP A 626 -11.72 -22.96 -17.39
CA ASP A 626 -11.22 -23.45 -16.12
C ASP A 626 -12.37 -23.69 -15.13
N PRO A 627 -12.19 -24.57 -14.11
CA PRO A 627 -13.27 -24.97 -13.21
C PRO A 627 -13.96 -23.79 -12.51
N GLY A 628 -15.26 -23.64 -12.76
CA GLY A 628 -16.11 -22.60 -12.17
C GLY A 628 -16.45 -21.44 -13.10
N TYR A 629 -15.84 -21.39 -14.29
CA TYR A 629 -16.22 -20.49 -15.37
C TYR A 629 -17.09 -21.21 -16.41
N THR A 630 -17.95 -20.47 -17.09
CA THR A 630 -18.84 -20.96 -18.16
C THR A 630 -18.48 -20.29 -19.47
N LEU A 631 -18.40 -21.07 -20.54
CA LEU A 631 -18.09 -20.57 -21.88
C LEU A 631 -19.30 -19.86 -22.47
N SER A 632 -19.11 -18.68 -23.06
CA SER A 632 -20.21 -17.89 -23.63
C SER A 632 -20.75 -18.43 -24.95
N ASP A 633 -19.91 -19.10 -25.75
CA ASP A 633 -20.31 -19.85 -26.95
C ASP A 633 -19.58 -21.19 -27.01
N ALA A 634 -20.34 -22.28 -27.18
CA ALA A 634 -19.81 -23.65 -27.21
C ALA A 634 -19.56 -24.18 -28.64
N GLU A 635 -19.91 -23.41 -29.67
CA GLU A 635 -19.64 -23.79 -31.05
C GLU A 635 -18.14 -23.72 -31.38
N ALA A 636 -17.69 -24.62 -32.26
CA ALA A 636 -16.32 -24.61 -32.75
C ALA A 636 -16.10 -23.41 -33.68
N LEU A 637 -14.95 -22.77 -33.55
CA LEU A 637 -14.47 -21.73 -34.45
C LEU A 637 -13.91 -22.37 -35.70
N GLU A 638 -14.48 -22.03 -36.87
CA GLU A 638 -14.05 -22.53 -38.18
C GLU A 638 -13.25 -21.45 -38.89
N CYS A 639 -12.07 -21.80 -39.42
CA CYS A 639 -11.30 -20.90 -40.27
C CYS A 639 -11.92 -20.86 -41.67
N GLU A 640 -12.57 -19.76 -42.03
CA GLU A 640 -13.27 -19.62 -43.30
C GLU A 640 -12.30 -19.31 -44.48
N PRO A 641 -12.73 -19.51 -45.75
CA PRO A 641 -11.90 -19.24 -46.93
C PRO A 641 -11.44 -17.78 -47.12
N ASN A 642 -11.98 -16.85 -46.33
CA ASN A 642 -11.56 -15.45 -46.24
C ASN A 642 -10.41 -15.23 -45.24
N PHE A 643 -9.83 -16.30 -44.68
CA PHE A 643 -8.80 -16.29 -43.64
C PHE A 643 -9.24 -15.62 -42.32
N GLN A 644 -10.56 -15.61 -42.06
CA GLN A 644 -11.16 -15.15 -40.82
C GLN A 644 -11.84 -16.32 -40.11
N TRP A 645 -11.94 -16.20 -38.78
CA TRP A 645 -12.73 -17.16 -38.01
C TRP A 645 -14.22 -16.86 -38.17
N SER A 646 -15.04 -17.90 -38.22
CA SER A 646 -16.49 -17.81 -38.38
C SER A 646 -17.19 -16.95 -37.32
N ARG A 647 -16.57 -16.77 -36.15
CA ARG A 647 -17.10 -16.06 -34.98
C ARG A 647 -15.93 -15.38 -34.21
N PRO A 648 -16.21 -14.43 -33.29
CA PRO A 648 -15.20 -13.93 -32.35
C PRO A 648 -14.79 -14.99 -31.32
N LEU A 649 -13.63 -14.81 -30.68
CA LEU A 649 -13.16 -15.67 -29.60
C LEU A 649 -14.16 -15.69 -28.42
N PRO A 650 -14.61 -16.87 -27.94
CA PRO A 650 -15.55 -16.95 -26.82
C PRO A 650 -14.91 -16.50 -25.49
N SER A 651 -15.74 -16.02 -24.56
CA SER A 651 -15.35 -15.60 -23.21
C SER A 651 -15.65 -16.70 -22.16
N CYS A 652 -14.85 -16.73 -21.08
CA CYS A 652 -15.08 -17.60 -19.92
C CYS A 652 -15.53 -16.76 -18.72
N GLU A 653 -16.79 -16.87 -18.34
CA GLU A 653 -17.42 -15.98 -17.36
C GLU A 653 -17.94 -16.74 -16.13
N ALA A 654 -17.78 -16.12 -14.95
CA ALA A 654 -18.39 -16.60 -13.72
C ALA A 654 -19.83 -16.08 -13.62
N LEU A 655 -20.80 -16.96 -13.92
CA LEU A 655 -22.21 -16.57 -13.99
C LEU A 655 -22.84 -16.31 -12.61
N CYS A 656 -23.72 -15.31 -12.54
CA CYS A 656 -24.53 -15.00 -11.36
C CYS A 656 -25.70 -15.99 -11.22
N GLY A 657 -25.41 -17.17 -10.68
CA GLY A 657 -26.39 -18.24 -10.45
C GLY A 657 -26.47 -19.27 -11.57
N GLY A 658 -27.22 -20.36 -11.33
CA GLY A 658 -27.39 -21.44 -12.28
C GLY A 658 -27.69 -22.81 -11.65
N TYR A 659 -27.94 -23.82 -12.49
CA TYR A 659 -28.11 -25.21 -12.08
C TYR A 659 -26.85 -26.00 -12.33
N ILE A 660 -26.32 -26.63 -11.28
CA ILE A 660 -25.07 -27.38 -11.32
C ILE A 660 -25.38 -28.84 -11.05
N ARG A 661 -24.99 -29.71 -11.97
CA ARG A 661 -25.10 -31.17 -11.83
C ARG A 661 -23.69 -31.76 -11.78
N GLY A 662 -23.36 -32.47 -10.71
CA GLY A 662 -22.03 -33.05 -10.56
C GLY A 662 -21.74 -33.56 -9.16
N SER A 663 -20.76 -34.46 -9.03
CA SER A 663 -20.30 -34.97 -7.73
C SER A 663 -19.23 -34.09 -7.07
N SER A 664 -18.67 -33.13 -7.80
CA SER A 664 -17.72 -32.13 -7.29
C SER A 664 -17.55 -30.99 -8.29
N GLY A 665 -17.18 -29.81 -7.83
CA GLY A 665 -16.88 -28.68 -8.71
C GLY A 665 -16.57 -27.41 -7.93
N THR A 666 -16.40 -26.32 -8.68
CA THR A 666 -16.07 -24.98 -8.16
C THR A 666 -17.18 -24.00 -8.54
N ILE A 667 -17.56 -23.13 -7.61
CA ILE A 667 -18.50 -22.02 -7.80
C ILE A 667 -17.73 -20.74 -7.55
N LEU A 668 -17.78 -19.83 -8.52
CA LEU A 668 -17.11 -18.54 -8.45
C LEU A 668 -18.14 -17.42 -8.37
N SER A 669 -17.82 -16.35 -7.66
CA SER A 669 -18.61 -15.12 -7.75
C SER A 669 -18.43 -14.46 -9.13
N PRO A 670 -19.42 -13.71 -9.63
CA PRO A 670 -19.24 -12.90 -10.81
C PRO A 670 -18.03 -11.95 -10.67
N GLY A 671 -17.17 -11.88 -11.69
CA GLY A 671 -15.94 -11.08 -11.68
C GLY A 671 -14.74 -11.69 -10.96
N PHE A 672 -14.82 -12.91 -10.42
CA PHE A 672 -13.68 -13.59 -9.77
C PHE A 672 -12.48 -13.76 -10.73
N PRO A 673 -11.21 -13.63 -10.27
CA PRO A 673 -10.71 -13.40 -8.89
C PRO A 673 -10.85 -11.99 -8.33
N ASP A 674 -11.32 -11.03 -9.13
CA ASP A 674 -11.47 -9.64 -8.72
C ASP A 674 -12.79 -9.42 -7.97
N PHE A 675 -13.16 -8.15 -7.78
CA PHE A 675 -14.32 -7.75 -7.00
C PHE A 675 -15.64 -8.11 -7.69
N TYR A 676 -16.62 -8.58 -6.92
CA TYR A 676 -17.95 -8.82 -7.46
C TYR A 676 -18.72 -7.50 -7.69
N PRO A 677 -19.58 -7.40 -8.71
CA PRO A 677 -20.48 -6.25 -8.93
C PRO A 677 -21.45 -5.95 -7.76
N ASN A 678 -21.91 -4.70 -7.67
CA ASN A 678 -22.91 -4.26 -6.68
C ASN A 678 -24.31 -4.76 -7.02
N ASN A 679 -25.18 -4.87 -6.01
CA ASN A 679 -26.60 -5.24 -6.15
C ASN A 679 -26.86 -6.59 -6.84
N LEU A 680 -25.92 -7.52 -6.72
CA LEU A 680 -26.11 -8.87 -7.24
C LEU A 680 -27.07 -9.66 -6.35
N ASN A 681 -27.86 -10.51 -6.99
CA ASN A 681 -28.72 -11.49 -6.35
C ASN A 681 -28.61 -12.82 -7.09
N CYS A 682 -27.57 -13.58 -6.76
CA CYS A 682 -27.20 -14.81 -7.45
C CYS A 682 -27.70 -16.03 -6.67
N THR A 683 -28.25 -17.01 -7.39
CA THR A 683 -28.65 -18.30 -6.80
C THR A 683 -28.08 -19.47 -7.59
N TRP A 684 -27.23 -20.27 -6.96
CA TRP A 684 -26.76 -21.54 -7.52
C TRP A 684 -27.49 -22.70 -6.86
N THR A 685 -27.99 -23.63 -7.66
CA THR A 685 -28.62 -24.87 -7.18
C THR A 685 -27.78 -26.06 -7.63
N ILE A 686 -27.16 -26.74 -6.67
CA ILE A 686 -26.40 -27.98 -6.88
C ILE A 686 -27.36 -29.14 -6.68
N GLU A 687 -27.47 -30.02 -7.67
CA GLU A 687 -28.32 -31.21 -7.64
C GLU A 687 -27.51 -32.48 -7.93
N THR A 688 -27.80 -33.55 -7.20
CA THR A 688 -27.11 -34.83 -7.26
C THR A 688 -28.12 -35.98 -7.36
N SER A 689 -27.69 -37.10 -7.93
CA SER A 689 -28.55 -38.28 -8.10
C SER A 689 -28.93 -38.92 -6.76
N HIS A 690 -30.14 -39.49 -6.68
CA HIS A 690 -30.69 -40.12 -5.47
C HIS A 690 -29.71 -41.15 -4.86
N GLY A 691 -29.46 -41.04 -3.54
CA GLY A 691 -28.68 -42.03 -2.77
C GLY A 691 -27.25 -41.61 -2.41
N LYS A 692 -26.84 -40.37 -2.71
CA LYS A 692 -25.57 -39.78 -2.24
C LYS A 692 -25.83 -38.42 -1.60
N GLY A 693 -25.67 -38.34 -0.28
CA GLY A 693 -25.77 -37.14 0.56
C GLY A 693 -24.87 -37.29 1.77
#